data_AF-A0A5M3Q4B1-F1
#
_entry.id   AF-A0A5M3Q4B1-F1
#
_cell.length_a   1.000
_cell.length_b   1.000
_cell.length_c   1.000
_cell.angle_alpha   90.00
_cell.angle_beta   90.00
_cell.angle_gamma   90.00
#
_symmetry.space_group_name_H-M   'P 1'
#
loop_
_entity.id
_entity.type
_entity.pdbx_description
1 polymer ?
#
loop_
_entity_poly.entity_id
_entity_poly.type
_entity_poly.pdbx_seq_one_letter_code
_entity_poly.pdbx_strand_id
1 'polypeptide(L)'
;MKNAVVTAYELDDSGERLDTPVGTTTTDNEGQYSIELNDNYEGGLVEIEITVNSETRMVCDASACGTKGADVTLPGDFKLNAIGKASAPGSAVSVPVTAWSTMAAKRAKTLVAGGKSVADAARQAKAEVSQVAGFDIENTVARDVNDLTGASAAEAQAAVMNAAVAELVFSGGENVAATLDSFSDALNDGSINSEDTFTAASLSSAVKTVVETTDGLDDETQESLNNQTAQFDAAGDNLAPSYDEELDLDEGATQADKVAAFQSFVSQFRSWAGSIDETAAALQDETSAVSVALDADAQTVSDVFAQAGVTGDLVSKVLDAFSQQLAGTEGRAALLDALENGTPFTAQLNWTDEEDPTVTGTMDAELVFEDTESGIKATATGSVSQTGGEIREFDLVIGTSLSQSDLDLTYDAEKVLSLLAQNNVTVSGTVGDGTGFDRAVLDLVANLELSESITGEVTADAVLDKFSAITLNGSVALANPEAASFDGEISVKAVNMTGSSFSALDEPFSPESFALSGDFTATSGRTFNLSTSLNSSSAQRFNLFTYLDYNDTTAAFDFEVDRAEVAQFVEYDETAEDFWFDIYSYGSCYDFESGTEVFGERVANSGWYDSALGFYDYNCNVLDSAENDAVDQLILGKLETAVGATVAGQSSIQNVWVSGSSASDLAEVNADITFPDLETAENFVNLSFNIAAGVSLADMPKATAVVTLTRSTLNGGSVLANVSWDGGSYSLKVSTDELNAENPEVSLAFWNPQGFRLEAVGSETASGVQSLTGNVFVNGEDIGDVELRNGVPVITYPNGEETVFETLF
;
A
#
# COMPACT_ATOMS: atom_id res chain seq x y z
N MET A 1 -7.77 -28.88 -8.65
CA MET A 1 -8.13 -29.54 -9.94
C MET A 1 -9.10 -30.70 -9.67
N LYS A 2 -10.23 -30.78 -10.37
CA LYS A 2 -11.28 -31.81 -10.23
C LYS A 2 -11.02 -32.99 -11.17
N ASN A 3 -11.24 -34.23 -10.72
CA ASN A 3 -11.10 -35.44 -11.52
C ASN A 3 -9.74 -35.58 -12.25
N ALA A 4 -8.66 -35.07 -11.64
CA ALA A 4 -7.30 -35.21 -12.15
C ALA A 4 -6.72 -36.57 -11.74
N VAL A 5 -5.80 -37.12 -12.54
CA VAL A 5 -5.14 -38.39 -12.21
C VAL A 5 -3.94 -38.10 -11.32
N VAL A 6 -3.91 -38.71 -10.14
CA VAL A 6 -2.82 -38.57 -9.17
C VAL A 6 -2.01 -39.86 -9.14
N THR A 7 -0.70 -39.79 -9.35
CA THR A 7 0.21 -40.94 -9.37
C THR A 7 1.36 -40.71 -8.41
N ALA A 8 1.70 -41.71 -7.60
CA ALA A 8 2.83 -41.66 -6.68
C ALA A 8 3.99 -42.52 -7.19
N TYR A 9 5.20 -41.96 -7.18
CA TYR A 9 6.46 -42.62 -7.55
C TYR A 9 7.45 -42.51 -6.40
N GLU A 10 8.05 -43.63 -6.00
CA GLU A 10 9.19 -43.58 -5.09
C GLU A 10 10.44 -43.09 -5.85
N LEU A 11 11.26 -42.28 -5.18
CA LEU A 11 12.49 -41.73 -5.74
C LEU A 11 13.69 -42.60 -5.33
N ASP A 12 14.63 -42.80 -6.25
CA ASP A 12 15.92 -43.43 -5.96
C ASP A 12 16.93 -42.45 -5.35
N ASP A 13 18.12 -42.93 -4.98
CA ASP A 13 19.19 -42.13 -4.38
C ASP A 13 19.71 -40.99 -5.30
N SER A 14 19.39 -41.03 -6.60
CA SER A 14 19.73 -39.99 -7.57
C SER A 14 18.58 -39.01 -7.79
N GLY A 15 17.47 -39.13 -7.05
CA GLY A 15 16.29 -38.29 -7.18
C GLY A 15 15.43 -38.60 -8.41
N GLU A 16 15.67 -39.75 -9.06
CA GLU A 16 14.92 -40.19 -10.23
C GLU A 16 13.75 -41.10 -9.81
N ARG A 17 12.65 -41.05 -10.57
CA ARG A 17 11.48 -41.90 -10.31
C ARG A 17 11.81 -43.36 -10.57
N LEU A 18 11.41 -44.24 -9.66
CA LEU A 18 11.38 -45.67 -9.94
C LEU A 18 10.32 -45.99 -11.01
N ASP A 19 10.64 -46.94 -11.90
CA ASP A 19 9.81 -47.30 -13.07
C ASP A 19 8.36 -47.70 -12.72
N THR A 20 8.14 -48.20 -11.50
CA THR A 20 6.83 -48.71 -11.07
C THR A 20 6.17 -47.72 -10.10
N PRO A 21 4.96 -47.21 -10.42
CA PRO A 21 4.20 -46.41 -9.48
C PRO A 21 3.90 -47.16 -8.18
N VAL A 22 4.02 -46.46 -7.05
CA VAL A 22 3.68 -46.96 -5.72
C VAL A 22 2.22 -46.66 -5.36
N GLY A 23 1.48 -45.93 -6.19
CA GLY A 23 0.03 -45.73 -6.04
C GLY A 23 -0.58 -44.90 -7.17
N THR A 24 -1.91 -44.98 -7.32
CA THR A 24 -2.66 -44.11 -8.25
C THR A 24 -4.09 -43.89 -7.73
N THR A 25 -4.59 -42.66 -7.86
CA THR A 25 -5.97 -42.28 -7.50
C THR A 25 -6.46 -41.13 -8.40
N THR A 26 -7.62 -40.57 -8.11
CA THR A 26 -8.13 -39.35 -8.76
C THR A 26 -8.55 -38.32 -7.72
N THR A 27 -8.41 -37.03 -8.04
CA THR A 27 -8.96 -35.97 -7.19
C THR A 27 -10.49 -35.95 -7.25
N ASP A 28 -11.14 -35.54 -6.16
CA ASP A 28 -12.59 -35.34 -6.08
C ASP A 28 -13.03 -33.99 -6.68
N ASN A 29 -14.27 -33.55 -6.38
CA ASN A 29 -14.82 -32.30 -6.92
C ASN A 29 -14.29 -31.05 -6.22
N GLU A 30 -13.72 -31.23 -5.03
CA GLU A 30 -13.05 -30.22 -4.23
C GLU A 30 -11.54 -30.19 -4.53
N GLY A 31 -11.06 -31.14 -5.33
CA GLY A 31 -9.66 -31.27 -5.71
C GLY A 31 -8.79 -31.99 -4.68
N GLN A 32 -9.40 -32.60 -3.66
CA GLN A 32 -8.73 -33.39 -2.65
C GLN A 32 -8.50 -34.82 -3.15
N TYR A 33 -7.51 -35.50 -2.57
CA TYR A 33 -7.22 -36.89 -2.89
C TYR A 33 -6.72 -37.66 -1.66
N SER A 34 -6.83 -38.98 -1.74
CA SER A 34 -6.17 -39.90 -0.82
C SER A 34 -5.60 -41.06 -1.63
N ILE A 35 -4.32 -41.34 -1.42
CA ILE A 35 -3.58 -42.38 -2.13
C ILE A 35 -3.04 -43.38 -1.12
N GLU A 36 -3.42 -44.65 -1.30
CA GLU A 36 -2.83 -45.76 -0.55
C GLU A 36 -1.58 -46.25 -1.31
N LEU A 37 -0.44 -46.28 -0.62
CA LEU A 37 0.80 -46.80 -1.17
C LEU A 37 0.80 -48.33 -1.15
N ASN A 38 1.15 -48.95 -2.27
CA ASN A 38 1.15 -50.39 -2.47
C ASN A 38 2.44 -51.07 -1.95
N ASP A 39 2.49 -52.40 -2.02
CA ASP A 39 3.62 -53.21 -1.53
C ASP A 39 4.97 -52.94 -2.22
N ASN A 40 5.02 -52.13 -3.29
CA ASN A 40 6.26 -51.74 -3.96
C ASN A 40 6.96 -50.57 -3.27
N TYR A 41 6.33 -49.90 -2.30
CA TYR A 41 6.93 -48.79 -1.57
C TYR A 41 7.94 -49.30 -0.53
N GLU A 42 9.20 -48.90 -0.65
CA GLU A 42 10.31 -49.37 0.20
C GLU A 42 10.69 -48.39 1.34
N GLY A 43 10.01 -47.24 1.44
CA GLY A 43 10.18 -46.27 2.52
C GLY A 43 10.97 -45.01 2.15
N GLY A 44 11.26 -44.81 0.86
CA GLY A 44 11.90 -43.61 0.32
C GLY A 44 10.96 -42.39 0.23
N LEU A 45 11.49 -41.30 -0.32
CA LEU A 45 10.67 -40.13 -0.67
C LEU A 45 9.78 -40.45 -1.86
N VAL A 46 8.61 -39.81 -1.90
CA VAL A 46 7.60 -40.04 -2.92
C VAL A 46 7.34 -38.75 -3.69
N GLU A 47 7.49 -38.80 -5.01
CA GLU A 47 7.02 -37.77 -5.92
C GLU A 47 5.55 -38.06 -6.28
N ILE A 48 4.67 -37.14 -5.92
CA ILE A 48 3.27 -37.13 -6.32
C ILE A 48 3.15 -36.31 -7.59
N GLU A 49 2.67 -36.93 -8.67
CA GLU A 49 2.40 -36.27 -9.95
C GLU A 49 0.88 -36.20 -10.19
N ILE A 50 0.40 -35.01 -10.53
CA ILE A 50 -0.96 -34.78 -11.02
C ILE A 50 -0.92 -34.54 -12.52
N THR A 51 -1.69 -35.33 -13.27
CA THR A 51 -1.86 -35.22 -14.73
C THR A 51 -3.33 -35.05 -15.10
N VAL A 52 -3.56 -34.45 -16.28
CA VAL A 52 -4.91 -34.19 -16.78
C VAL A 52 -5.44 -35.31 -17.68
N ASN A 53 -6.74 -35.50 -17.67
CA ASN A 53 -7.47 -36.33 -18.62
C ASN A 53 -8.67 -35.54 -19.20
N SER A 54 -9.51 -36.16 -20.03
CA SER A 54 -10.66 -35.49 -20.66
C SER A 54 -11.75 -35.00 -19.69
N GLU A 55 -11.82 -35.58 -18.50
CA GLU A 55 -12.77 -35.25 -17.44
C GLU A 55 -12.22 -34.22 -16.45
N THR A 56 -10.91 -33.98 -16.47
CA THR A 56 -10.26 -33.03 -15.58
C THR A 56 -10.74 -31.61 -15.83
N ARG A 57 -11.08 -30.90 -14.74
CA ARG A 57 -11.44 -29.48 -14.76
C ARG A 57 -10.63 -28.74 -13.70
N MET A 58 -10.30 -27.49 -13.97
CA MET A 58 -9.66 -26.61 -12.99
C MET A 58 -10.56 -25.40 -12.79
N VAL A 59 -10.82 -25.02 -11.55
CA VAL A 59 -11.36 -23.70 -11.25
C VAL A 59 -10.26 -22.71 -11.60
N CYS A 60 -10.53 -21.77 -12.50
CA CYS A 60 -9.54 -20.78 -12.89
C CYS A 60 -9.77 -19.45 -12.19
N ASP A 61 -8.77 -19.04 -11.42
CA ASP A 61 -8.80 -17.81 -10.63
C ASP A 61 -8.16 -16.61 -11.35
N ALA A 62 -7.68 -16.82 -12.58
CA ALA A 62 -7.04 -15.79 -13.41
C ALA A 62 -8.06 -14.97 -14.22
N SER A 63 -7.78 -13.68 -14.38
CA SER A 63 -8.49 -12.73 -15.23
C SER A 63 -8.58 -13.21 -16.69
N ALA A 64 -7.52 -13.85 -17.18
CA ALA A 64 -7.41 -14.38 -18.55
C ALA A 64 -8.38 -15.54 -18.86
N CYS A 65 -9.04 -16.11 -17.85
CA CYS A 65 -9.99 -17.22 -18.02
C CYS A 65 -11.40 -16.79 -18.43
N GLY A 66 -11.62 -15.50 -18.67
CA GLY A 66 -12.89 -14.91 -19.10
C GLY A 66 -13.89 -14.74 -17.97
N THR A 67 -14.21 -15.82 -17.23
CA THR A 67 -14.98 -15.73 -15.98
C THR A 67 -14.18 -16.34 -14.84
N LYS A 68 -13.72 -15.50 -13.91
CA LYS A 68 -13.03 -15.92 -12.68
C LYS A 68 -13.91 -16.91 -11.89
N GLY A 69 -13.29 -17.97 -11.36
CA GLY A 69 -14.00 -19.04 -10.63
C GLY A 69 -14.73 -20.05 -11.51
N ALA A 70 -14.64 -19.96 -12.84
CA ALA A 70 -15.24 -20.94 -13.74
C ALA A 70 -14.35 -22.17 -13.97
N ASP A 71 -14.99 -23.31 -14.27
CA ASP A 71 -14.28 -24.52 -14.65
C ASP A 71 -13.71 -24.40 -16.08
N VAL A 72 -12.39 -24.56 -16.20
CA VAL A 72 -11.67 -24.60 -17.49
C VAL A 72 -11.10 -25.99 -17.78
N THR A 73 -10.90 -26.26 -19.07
CA THR A 73 -10.15 -27.43 -19.53
C THR A 73 -8.67 -27.11 -19.64
N LEU A 74 -7.82 -28.01 -19.20
CA LEU A 74 -6.37 -27.88 -19.27
C LEU A 74 -5.80 -28.67 -20.46
N PRO A 75 -4.66 -28.23 -21.02
CA PRO A 75 -3.99 -28.95 -22.10
C PRO A 75 -3.41 -30.28 -21.58
N GLY A 76 -3.35 -31.30 -22.44
CA GLY A 76 -3.02 -32.68 -22.06
C GLY A 76 -1.62 -32.89 -21.46
N ASP A 77 -0.73 -31.92 -21.62
CA ASP A 77 0.63 -31.87 -21.09
C ASP A 77 0.76 -31.07 -19.79
N PHE A 78 -0.33 -30.50 -19.27
CA PHE A 78 -0.35 -29.83 -17.96
C PHE A 78 -0.06 -30.84 -16.83
N LYS A 79 0.92 -30.50 -15.98
CA LYS A 79 1.36 -31.34 -14.86
C LYS A 79 1.75 -30.51 -13.66
N LEU A 80 1.48 -31.05 -12.47
CA LEU A 80 1.98 -30.52 -11.20
C LEU A 80 2.61 -31.66 -10.41
N ASN A 81 3.66 -31.35 -9.66
CA ASN A 81 4.38 -32.32 -8.85
C ASN A 81 4.57 -31.82 -7.41
N ALA A 82 4.78 -32.75 -6.49
CA ALA A 82 5.25 -32.46 -5.14
C ALA A 82 6.12 -33.61 -4.64
N ILE A 83 7.12 -33.32 -3.81
CA ILE A 83 7.91 -34.35 -3.11
C ILE A 83 7.45 -34.40 -1.66
N GLY A 84 6.97 -35.55 -1.25
CA GLY A 84 6.52 -35.83 0.11
C GLY A 84 7.15 -37.09 0.69
N LYS A 85 6.77 -37.40 1.92
CA LYS A 85 7.15 -38.66 2.57
C LYS A 85 5.98 -39.34 3.25
N ALA A 86 5.97 -40.67 3.16
CA ALA A 86 5.10 -41.50 3.98
C ALA A 86 5.83 -41.92 5.27
N SER A 87 5.16 -41.82 6.41
CA SER A 87 5.75 -42.18 7.70
C SER A 87 5.95 -43.69 7.86
N ALA A 88 5.18 -44.53 7.17
CA ALA A 88 5.37 -45.98 7.08
C ALA A 88 4.59 -46.59 5.89
N PRO A 89 4.88 -47.84 5.47
CA PRO A 89 4.01 -48.55 4.54
C PRO A 89 2.54 -48.59 5.04
N GLY A 90 1.61 -48.12 4.20
CA GLY A 90 0.19 -48.01 4.54
C GLY A 90 -0.21 -46.71 5.29
N SER A 91 0.69 -45.76 5.52
CA SER A 91 0.35 -44.43 6.03
C SER A 91 -0.21 -43.53 4.93
N ALA A 92 -1.13 -42.61 5.29
CA ALA A 92 -1.58 -41.57 4.38
C ALA A 92 -0.48 -40.51 4.18
N VAL A 93 -0.27 -40.10 2.93
CA VAL A 93 0.57 -38.95 2.57
C VAL A 93 -0.38 -37.78 2.29
N SER A 94 -0.19 -36.68 3.01
CA SER A 94 -0.96 -35.44 2.82
C SER A 94 0.01 -34.36 2.36
N VAL A 95 -0.02 -34.04 1.06
CA VAL A 95 0.87 -33.04 0.46
C VAL A 95 0.05 -32.21 -0.53
N PRO A 96 -0.04 -30.88 -0.37
CA PRO A 96 -0.58 -30.00 -1.38
C PRO A 96 0.24 -30.11 -2.68
N VAL A 97 -0.44 -30.26 -3.82
CA VAL A 97 0.21 -30.28 -5.13
C VAL A 97 -0.19 -29.00 -5.89
N THR A 98 0.72 -28.04 -5.91
CA THR A 98 0.56 -26.69 -6.47
C THR A 98 1.72 -26.35 -7.40
N ALA A 99 1.68 -25.18 -8.04
CA ALA A 99 2.82 -24.68 -8.80
C ALA A 99 4.06 -24.48 -7.91
N TRP A 100 3.86 -24.05 -6.66
CA TRP A 100 4.92 -23.89 -5.66
C TRP A 100 5.57 -25.23 -5.28
N SER A 101 4.77 -26.27 -4.98
CA SER A 101 5.33 -27.60 -4.72
C SER A 101 6.06 -28.18 -5.93
N THR A 102 5.63 -27.80 -7.14
CA THR A 102 6.28 -28.21 -8.39
C THR A 102 7.65 -27.54 -8.55
N MET A 103 7.73 -26.24 -8.26
CA MET A 103 9.00 -25.49 -8.19
C MET A 103 9.94 -26.14 -7.17
N ALA A 104 9.46 -26.47 -5.97
CA ALA A 104 10.27 -27.14 -4.94
C ALA A 104 10.76 -28.53 -5.40
N ALA A 105 9.92 -29.31 -6.09
CA ALA A 105 10.32 -30.60 -6.64
C ALA A 105 11.41 -30.47 -7.71
N LYS A 106 11.33 -29.47 -8.60
CA LYS A 106 12.35 -29.22 -9.61
C LYS A 106 13.67 -28.73 -8.98
N ARG A 107 13.58 -27.79 -8.04
CA ARG A 107 14.74 -27.30 -7.27
C ARG A 107 15.44 -28.43 -6.51
N ALA A 108 14.69 -29.32 -5.87
CA ALA A 108 15.26 -30.49 -5.19
C ALA A 108 16.07 -31.37 -6.16
N LYS A 109 15.55 -31.66 -7.36
CA LYS A 109 16.27 -32.44 -8.38
C LYS A 109 17.57 -31.76 -8.82
N THR A 110 17.56 -30.43 -8.97
CA THR A 110 18.77 -29.66 -9.27
C THR A 110 19.81 -29.74 -8.15
N LEU A 111 19.38 -29.65 -6.89
CA LEU A 111 20.27 -29.82 -5.73
C LEU A 111 20.86 -31.24 -5.63
N VAL A 112 20.07 -32.27 -5.96
CA VAL A 112 20.56 -33.66 -6.04
C VAL A 112 21.60 -33.81 -7.15
N ALA A 113 21.36 -33.24 -8.34
CA ALA A 113 22.36 -33.20 -9.41
C ALA A 113 23.63 -32.43 -9.01
N GLY A 114 23.50 -31.45 -8.11
CA GLY A 114 24.60 -30.73 -7.46
C GLY A 114 25.34 -31.51 -6.36
N GLY A 115 24.85 -32.70 -5.99
CA GLY A 115 25.50 -33.62 -5.05
C GLY A 115 24.91 -33.65 -3.64
N LYS A 116 23.79 -32.96 -3.37
CA LYS A 116 23.05 -33.12 -2.11
C LYS A 116 22.30 -34.47 -2.09
N SER A 117 22.04 -35.01 -0.90
CA SER A 117 21.17 -36.19 -0.77
C SER A 117 19.73 -35.81 -1.13
N VAL A 118 18.90 -36.77 -1.56
CA VAL A 118 17.50 -36.51 -1.93
C VAL A 118 16.70 -35.92 -0.77
N ALA A 119 16.95 -36.38 0.46
CA ALA A 119 16.28 -35.86 1.65
C ALA A 119 16.69 -34.41 1.96
N ASP A 120 17.98 -34.11 1.94
CA ASP A 120 18.48 -32.76 2.24
C ASP A 120 18.07 -31.77 1.14
N ALA A 121 18.15 -32.20 -0.12
CA ALA A 121 17.70 -31.41 -1.27
C ALA A 121 16.21 -31.09 -1.20
N ALA A 122 15.37 -32.07 -0.81
CA ALA A 122 13.93 -31.84 -0.64
C ALA A 122 13.64 -30.86 0.51
N ARG A 123 14.32 -30.99 1.65
CA ARG A 123 14.16 -30.07 2.80
C ARG A 123 14.59 -28.64 2.46
N GLN A 124 15.75 -28.48 1.84
CA GLN A 124 16.23 -27.17 1.38
C GLN A 124 15.29 -26.53 0.36
N ALA A 125 14.90 -27.28 -0.69
CA ALA A 125 14.04 -26.74 -1.73
C ALA A 125 12.66 -26.31 -1.20
N LYS A 126 12.12 -27.04 -0.22
CA LYS A 126 10.87 -26.66 0.44
C LYS A 126 11.02 -25.36 1.22
N ALA A 127 12.07 -25.22 2.02
CA ALA A 127 12.32 -23.99 2.78
C ALA A 127 12.54 -22.78 1.85
N GLU A 128 13.35 -22.94 0.80
CA GLU A 128 13.62 -21.89 -0.20
C GLU A 128 12.33 -21.44 -0.90
N VAL A 129 11.49 -22.38 -1.34
CA VAL A 129 10.22 -22.04 -2.01
C VAL A 129 9.17 -21.52 -1.03
N SER A 130 9.10 -22.01 0.21
CA SER A 130 8.22 -21.45 1.25
C SER A 130 8.58 -19.99 1.58
N GLN A 131 9.87 -19.63 1.53
CA GLN A 131 10.29 -18.23 1.68
C GLN A 131 9.80 -17.36 0.51
N VAL A 132 9.87 -17.86 -0.72
CA VAL A 132 9.34 -17.13 -1.90
C VAL A 132 7.81 -17.07 -1.88
N ALA A 133 7.14 -18.14 -1.46
CA ALA A 133 5.69 -18.22 -1.42
C ALA A 133 5.07 -17.44 -0.24
N GLY A 134 5.82 -17.24 0.84
CA GLY A 134 5.36 -16.57 2.06
C GLY A 134 4.54 -17.45 3.00
N PHE A 135 4.35 -18.73 2.68
CA PHE A 135 3.62 -19.71 3.47
C PHE A 135 4.27 -21.10 3.38
N ASP A 136 3.91 -22.01 4.28
CA ASP A 136 4.40 -23.39 4.27
C ASP A 136 3.75 -24.18 3.13
N ILE A 137 4.50 -24.42 2.06
CA ILE A 137 3.99 -25.10 0.86
C ILE A 137 3.71 -26.60 1.06
N GLU A 138 4.23 -27.20 2.13
CA GLU A 138 4.05 -28.62 2.42
C GLU A 138 2.82 -28.88 3.29
N ASN A 139 2.54 -27.99 4.25
CA ASN A 139 1.46 -28.22 5.22
C ASN A 139 0.23 -27.33 5.01
N THR A 140 0.33 -26.26 4.24
CA THR A 140 -0.80 -25.35 4.00
C THR A 140 -1.74 -25.91 2.93
N VAL A 141 -2.99 -26.17 3.30
CA VAL A 141 -4.00 -26.70 2.39
C VAL A 141 -4.36 -25.64 1.34
N ALA A 142 -4.36 -26.03 0.06
CA ALA A 142 -4.81 -25.16 -1.01
C ALA A 142 -6.33 -24.92 -0.92
N ARG A 143 -6.74 -23.64 -0.94
CA ARG A 143 -8.13 -23.18 -0.98
C ARG A 143 -8.44 -22.47 -2.29
N ASP A 144 -9.73 -22.41 -2.60
CA ASP A 144 -10.26 -21.58 -3.69
C ASP A 144 -10.30 -20.12 -3.21
N VAL A 145 -9.69 -19.21 -3.95
CA VAL A 145 -9.65 -17.79 -3.58
C VAL A 145 -11.05 -17.15 -3.58
N ASN A 146 -12.01 -17.75 -4.28
CA ASN A 146 -13.40 -17.30 -4.32
C ASN A 146 -14.27 -17.86 -3.18
N ASP A 147 -13.74 -18.78 -2.35
CA ASP A 147 -14.40 -19.29 -1.15
C ASP A 147 -13.40 -19.53 0.00
N LEU A 148 -13.18 -18.48 0.78
CA LEU A 148 -12.31 -18.48 1.96
C LEU A 148 -13.06 -18.81 3.26
N THR A 149 -14.29 -19.33 3.17
CA THR A 149 -15.10 -19.60 4.35
C THR A 149 -14.43 -20.64 5.26
N GLY A 150 -14.00 -20.20 6.44
CA GLY A 150 -13.34 -21.07 7.43
C GLY A 150 -11.89 -21.43 7.10
N ALA A 151 -11.28 -20.75 6.12
CA ALA A 151 -9.84 -20.81 5.91
C ALA A 151 -9.09 -20.14 7.07
N SER A 152 -7.91 -20.65 7.40
CA SER A 152 -6.96 -19.90 8.25
C SER A 152 -6.29 -18.78 7.44
N ALA A 153 -5.65 -17.81 8.10
CA ALA A 153 -4.91 -16.75 7.41
C ALA A 153 -3.83 -17.30 6.46
N ALA A 154 -3.11 -18.36 6.86
CA ALA A 154 -2.13 -19.03 6.01
C ALA A 154 -2.80 -19.72 4.79
N GLU A 155 -3.97 -20.35 4.97
CA GLU A 155 -4.71 -20.95 3.87
C GLU A 155 -5.26 -19.89 2.89
N ALA A 156 -5.71 -18.75 3.40
CA ALA A 156 -6.18 -17.62 2.59
C ALA A 156 -5.02 -16.94 1.84
N GLN A 157 -3.88 -16.73 2.50
CA GLN A 157 -2.64 -16.27 1.85
C GLN A 157 -2.22 -17.23 0.73
N ALA A 158 -2.21 -18.54 0.99
CA ALA A 158 -1.88 -19.54 -0.02
C ALA A 158 -2.87 -19.53 -1.20
N ALA A 159 -4.16 -19.28 -0.97
CA ALA A 159 -5.15 -19.16 -2.04
C ALA A 159 -4.84 -17.96 -2.96
N VAL A 160 -4.57 -16.79 -2.38
CA VAL A 160 -4.18 -15.59 -3.12
C VAL A 160 -2.88 -15.82 -3.91
N MET A 161 -1.86 -16.40 -3.27
CA MET A 161 -0.58 -16.69 -3.93
C MET A 161 -0.71 -17.71 -5.06
N ASN A 162 -1.57 -18.72 -4.92
CA ASN A 162 -1.85 -19.67 -6.01
C ASN A 162 -2.60 -19.00 -7.17
N ALA A 163 -3.56 -18.11 -6.87
CA ALA A 163 -4.28 -17.33 -7.88
C ALA A 163 -3.35 -16.33 -8.60
N ALA A 164 -2.38 -15.72 -7.91
CA ALA A 164 -1.37 -14.86 -8.52
C ALA A 164 -0.49 -15.62 -9.53
N VAL A 165 -0.10 -16.85 -9.20
CA VAL A 165 0.58 -17.73 -10.18
C VAL A 165 -0.35 -18.06 -11.35
N ALA A 166 -1.64 -18.26 -11.11
CA ALA A 166 -2.60 -18.47 -12.20
C ALA A 166 -2.68 -17.26 -13.14
N GLU A 167 -2.71 -16.02 -12.63
CA GLU A 167 -2.65 -14.80 -13.47
C GLU A 167 -1.43 -14.82 -14.39
N LEU A 168 -0.26 -15.11 -13.82
CA LEU A 168 1.00 -15.19 -14.56
C LEU A 168 0.98 -16.32 -15.62
N VAL A 169 0.52 -17.51 -15.24
CA VAL A 169 0.58 -18.69 -16.11
C VAL A 169 -0.45 -18.62 -17.25
N PHE A 170 -1.67 -18.15 -16.98
CA PHE A 170 -2.74 -18.08 -17.97
C PHE A 170 -2.64 -16.86 -18.90
N SER A 171 -1.88 -15.82 -18.52
CA SER A 171 -1.55 -14.71 -19.42
C SER A 171 -0.88 -15.17 -20.74
N GLY A 172 -0.21 -16.33 -20.73
CA GLY A 172 0.44 -16.94 -21.89
C GLY A 172 -0.51 -17.53 -22.95
N GLY A 173 -1.83 -17.46 -22.75
CA GLY A 173 -2.83 -17.94 -23.71
C GLY A 173 -2.80 -19.46 -23.89
N GLU A 174 -2.70 -19.96 -25.13
CA GLU A 174 -2.78 -21.41 -25.44
C GLU A 174 -1.59 -22.24 -24.91
N ASN A 175 -0.50 -21.62 -24.43
CA ASN A 175 0.74 -22.28 -24.00
C ASN A 175 0.86 -22.48 -22.46
N VAL A 176 -0.27 -22.51 -21.72
CA VAL A 176 -0.33 -22.65 -20.25
C VAL A 176 0.68 -23.65 -19.66
N ALA A 177 0.81 -24.85 -20.24
CA ALA A 177 1.73 -25.88 -19.72
C ALA A 177 3.21 -25.46 -19.80
N ALA A 178 3.64 -24.85 -20.91
CA ALA A 178 5.00 -24.36 -21.06
C ALA A 178 5.28 -23.18 -20.12
N THR A 179 4.31 -22.30 -19.94
CA THR A 179 4.40 -21.17 -19.03
C THR A 179 4.50 -21.61 -17.56
N LEU A 180 3.72 -22.62 -17.16
CA LEU A 180 3.84 -23.25 -15.83
C LEU A 180 5.21 -23.91 -15.63
N ASP A 181 5.75 -24.54 -16.67
CA ASP A 181 7.09 -25.12 -16.62
C ASP A 181 8.16 -24.06 -16.38
N SER A 182 8.10 -22.95 -17.12
CA SER A 182 8.98 -21.77 -16.92
C SER A 182 8.84 -21.18 -15.52
N PHE A 183 7.64 -21.07 -14.98
CA PHE A 183 7.42 -20.62 -13.59
C PHE A 183 8.09 -21.57 -12.61
N SER A 184 7.86 -22.87 -12.75
CA SER A 184 8.44 -23.87 -11.85
C SER A 184 9.96 -23.99 -11.98
N ASP A 185 10.54 -23.56 -13.11
CA ASP A 185 11.98 -23.54 -13.36
C ASP A 185 12.69 -22.30 -12.80
N ALA A 186 11.94 -21.24 -12.45
CA ALA A 186 12.50 -19.93 -12.11
C ALA A 186 13.42 -19.92 -10.87
N LEU A 187 13.34 -20.92 -9.98
CA LEU A 187 14.24 -21.03 -8.82
C LEU A 187 15.30 -22.12 -9.00
N ASN A 188 15.40 -22.75 -10.17
CA ASN A 188 16.29 -23.91 -10.35
C ASN A 188 17.74 -23.57 -10.01
N ASP A 189 18.23 -22.39 -10.36
CA ASP A 189 19.60 -21.95 -10.08
C ASP A 189 19.80 -21.43 -8.64
N GLY A 190 18.71 -21.23 -7.89
CA GLY A 190 18.71 -20.73 -6.51
C GLY A 190 18.35 -19.25 -6.37
N SER A 191 18.00 -18.57 -7.46
CA SER A 191 17.53 -17.18 -7.47
C SER A 191 16.44 -16.98 -8.51
N ILE A 192 15.47 -16.12 -8.24
CA ILE A 192 14.57 -15.59 -9.27
C ILE A 192 15.12 -14.24 -9.71
N ASN A 193 15.55 -14.13 -10.96
CA ASN A 193 16.24 -12.96 -11.48
C ASN A 193 15.77 -12.54 -12.88
N SER A 194 16.42 -11.51 -13.45
CA SER A 194 16.04 -10.97 -14.77
C SER A 194 16.34 -11.88 -15.97
N GLU A 195 17.07 -12.99 -15.78
CA GLU A 195 17.24 -14.04 -16.79
C GLU A 195 16.05 -15.01 -16.83
N ASP A 196 15.24 -15.03 -15.77
CA ASP A 196 14.04 -15.86 -15.70
C ASP A 196 12.88 -15.26 -16.49
N THR A 197 11.96 -16.14 -16.92
CA THR A 197 10.71 -15.71 -17.58
C THR A 197 9.78 -14.99 -16.60
N PHE A 198 9.92 -15.26 -15.30
CA PHE A 198 9.15 -14.65 -14.22
C PHE A 198 10.10 -13.98 -13.24
N THR A 199 9.78 -12.74 -12.87
CA THR A 199 10.58 -11.94 -11.94
C THR A 199 9.81 -11.70 -10.64
N ALA A 200 10.51 -11.30 -9.57
CA ALA A 200 9.87 -10.88 -8.31
C ALA A 200 8.87 -9.73 -8.54
N ALA A 201 9.20 -8.77 -9.40
CA ALA A 201 8.28 -7.70 -9.79
C ALA A 201 6.97 -8.23 -10.43
N SER A 202 7.07 -9.23 -11.32
CA SER A 202 5.86 -9.83 -11.92
C SER A 202 4.98 -10.54 -10.89
N LEU A 203 5.59 -11.17 -9.88
CA LEU A 203 4.88 -11.79 -8.76
C LEU A 203 4.20 -10.74 -7.87
N SER A 204 4.90 -9.67 -7.53
CA SER A 204 4.35 -8.55 -6.74
C SER A 204 3.10 -7.97 -7.40
N SER A 205 3.17 -7.64 -8.68
CA SER A 205 2.04 -7.09 -9.44
C SER A 205 0.86 -8.08 -9.52
N ALA A 206 1.13 -9.36 -9.74
CA ALA A 206 0.09 -10.39 -9.78
C ALA A 206 -0.60 -10.56 -8.42
N VAL A 207 0.15 -10.56 -7.32
CA VAL A 207 -0.42 -10.64 -5.96
C VAL A 207 -1.28 -9.42 -5.66
N LYS A 208 -0.81 -8.20 -5.94
CA LYS A 208 -1.58 -6.96 -5.75
C LYS A 208 -2.92 -7.01 -6.52
N THR A 209 -2.88 -7.44 -7.78
CA THR A 209 -4.08 -7.62 -8.63
C THR A 209 -5.08 -8.61 -8.02
N VAL A 210 -4.60 -9.74 -7.49
CA VAL A 210 -5.48 -10.73 -6.87
C VAL A 210 -6.06 -10.22 -5.56
N VAL A 211 -5.26 -9.54 -4.72
CA VAL A 211 -5.74 -8.93 -3.47
C VAL A 211 -6.88 -7.95 -3.73
N GLU A 212 -6.72 -7.05 -4.71
CA GLU A 212 -7.73 -6.06 -5.09
C GLU A 212 -9.06 -6.67 -5.56
N THR A 213 -9.01 -7.90 -6.09
CA THR A 213 -10.18 -8.60 -6.64
C THR A 213 -10.68 -9.73 -5.75
N THR A 214 -10.20 -9.82 -4.50
CA THR A 214 -10.57 -10.86 -3.54
C THR A 214 -11.25 -10.24 -2.33
N ASP A 215 -12.54 -10.51 -2.19
CA ASP A 215 -13.32 -10.08 -1.02
C ASP A 215 -13.07 -10.98 0.20
N GLY A 216 -13.19 -10.40 1.39
CA GLY A 216 -13.23 -11.17 2.64
C GLY A 216 -11.88 -11.61 3.20
N LEU A 217 -10.77 -11.01 2.74
CA LEU A 217 -9.46 -11.17 3.38
C LEU A 217 -9.45 -10.48 4.75
N ASP A 218 -9.08 -11.22 5.79
CA ASP A 218 -8.89 -10.64 7.13
C ASP A 218 -7.58 -9.84 7.23
N ASP A 219 -7.45 -9.04 8.29
CA ASP A 219 -6.30 -8.14 8.49
C ASP A 219 -4.97 -8.91 8.58
N GLU A 220 -4.98 -10.12 9.17
CA GLU A 220 -3.78 -10.96 9.27
C GLU A 220 -3.34 -11.48 7.89
N THR A 221 -4.29 -11.91 7.04
CA THR A 221 -4.01 -12.32 5.66
C THR A 221 -3.46 -11.15 4.85
N GLN A 222 -4.09 -9.99 4.96
CA GLN A 222 -3.64 -8.77 4.26
C GLN A 222 -2.24 -8.34 4.71
N GLU A 223 -1.94 -8.38 6.01
CA GLU A 223 -0.60 -8.12 6.54
C GLU A 223 0.45 -9.06 5.94
N SER A 224 0.17 -10.37 5.91
CA SER A 224 1.08 -11.37 5.34
C SER A 224 1.30 -11.17 3.84
N LEU A 225 0.26 -10.83 3.08
CA LEU A 225 0.36 -10.56 1.63
C LEU A 225 1.12 -9.25 1.35
N ASN A 226 0.81 -8.19 2.10
CA ASN A 226 1.51 -6.91 2.01
C ASN A 226 3.00 -7.10 2.32
N ASN A 227 3.32 -7.84 3.38
CA ASN A 227 4.70 -8.16 3.71
C ASN A 227 5.40 -8.94 2.59
N GLN A 228 4.74 -9.95 2.01
CA GLN A 228 5.33 -10.75 0.93
C GLN A 228 5.57 -9.92 -0.34
N THR A 229 4.62 -9.06 -0.73
CA THR A 229 4.82 -8.14 -1.87
C THR A 229 5.95 -7.16 -1.63
N ALA A 230 6.10 -6.64 -0.41
CA ALA A 230 7.23 -5.78 -0.05
C ALA A 230 8.57 -6.52 -0.11
N GLN A 231 8.63 -7.82 0.22
CA GLN A 231 9.83 -8.64 0.01
C GLN A 231 10.17 -8.80 -1.48
N PHE A 232 9.17 -8.97 -2.35
CA PHE A 232 9.38 -9.03 -3.80
C PHE A 232 9.87 -7.69 -4.35
N ASP A 233 9.25 -6.59 -3.96
CA ASP A 233 9.62 -5.24 -4.40
C ASP A 233 11.06 -4.89 -3.95
N ALA A 234 11.44 -5.28 -2.74
CA ALA A 234 12.78 -5.06 -2.18
C ALA A 234 13.88 -5.92 -2.82
N ALA A 235 13.52 -7.10 -3.33
CA ALA A 235 14.46 -7.98 -4.00
C ALA A 235 14.85 -7.44 -5.40
N GLY A 236 14.02 -6.56 -5.98
CA GLY A 236 14.21 -6.04 -7.32
C GLY A 236 14.39 -7.17 -8.35
N ASP A 237 15.49 -7.11 -9.10
CA ASP A 237 15.83 -8.09 -10.13
C ASP A 237 16.51 -9.36 -9.61
N ASN A 238 16.64 -9.55 -8.28
CA ASN A 238 17.31 -10.74 -7.74
C ASN A 238 16.75 -11.15 -6.37
N LEU A 239 15.76 -12.04 -6.39
CA LEU A 239 15.23 -12.70 -5.20
C LEU A 239 15.96 -14.02 -4.98
N ALA A 240 16.86 -14.05 -3.99
CA ALA A 240 17.61 -15.25 -3.62
C ALA A 240 17.21 -15.69 -2.20
N PRO A 241 16.37 -16.75 -2.06
CA PRO A 241 16.06 -17.31 -0.75
C PRO A 241 17.32 -17.94 -0.13
N SER A 242 17.32 -18.06 1.20
CA SER A 242 18.45 -18.57 1.96
C SER A 242 18.06 -19.78 2.82
N TYR A 243 19.05 -20.63 3.12
CA TYR A 243 18.87 -21.83 3.92
C TYR A 243 19.95 -21.89 4.99
N ASP A 244 19.54 -21.96 6.26
CA ASP A 244 20.48 -22.07 7.38
C ASP A 244 20.87 -23.54 7.58
N GLU A 245 22.09 -23.89 7.14
CA GLU A 245 22.62 -25.24 7.30
C GLU A 245 22.89 -25.62 8.76
N GLU A 246 22.99 -24.66 9.70
CA GLU A 246 23.15 -24.95 11.13
C GLU A 246 21.84 -25.42 11.78
N LEU A 247 20.70 -25.11 11.18
CA LEU A 247 19.37 -25.52 11.62
C LEU A 247 18.86 -26.80 10.93
N ASP A 248 19.73 -27.44 10.14
CA ASP A 248 19.37 -28.60 9.34
C ASP A 248 19.08 -29.84 10.21
N LEU A 249 17.80 -30.24 10.28
CA LEU A 249 17.35 -31.41 11.04
C LEU A 249 16.87 -32.55 10.14
N ASP A 250 17.60 -33.67 10.15
CA ASP A 250 17.15 -34.89 9.48
C ASP A 250 15.93 -35.51 10.18
N GLU A 251 15.25 -36.42 9.50
CA GLU A 251 14.05 -37.06 10.04
C GLU A 251 14.33 -38.04 11.20
N GLY A 252 15.59 -38.40 11.42
CA GLY A 252 16.04 -39.21 12.55
C GLY A 252 16.40 -38.36 13.78
N ALA A 253 16.28 -37.04 13.70
CA ALA A 253 16.67 -36.10 14.75
C ALA A 253 16.00 -36.45 16.09
N THR A 254 16.84 -36.64 17.11
CA THR A 254 16.37 -36.90 18.48
C THR A 254 15.84 -35.62 19.11
N GLN A 255 15.12 -35.74 20.23
CA GLN A 255 14.72 -34.56 21.02
C GLN A 255 15.91 -33.67 21.38
N ALA A 256 17.07 -34.28 21.68
CA ALA A 256 18.28 -33.53 21.99
C ALA A 256 18.82 -32.74 20.78
N ASP A 257 18.71 -33.30 19.57
CA ASP A 257 19.12 -32.62 18.34
C ASP A 257 18.18 -31.45 18.03
N LYS A 258 16.87 -31.65 18.18
CA LYS A 258 15.85 -30.59 18.03
C LYS A 258 16.09 -29.45 19.02
N VAL A 259 16.34 -29.76 20.29
CA VAL A 259 16.65 -28.75 21.33
C VAL A 259 17.95 -28.01 21.00
N ALA A 260 18.98 -28.70 20.52
CA ALA A 260 20.25 -28.05 20.15
C ALA A 260 20.10 -27.11 18.96
N ALA A 261 19.38 -27.51 17.91
CA ALA A 261 19.08 -26.64 16.77
C ALA A 261 18.20 -25.46 17.18
N PHE A 262 17.21 -25.68 18.06
CA PHE A 262 16.36 -24.60 18.56
C PHE A 262 17.15 -23.60 19.43
N GLN A 263 18.14 -24.05 20.19
CA GLN A 263 19.08 -23.18 20.91
C GLN A 263 19.88 -22.28 19.96
N SER A 264 20.32 -22.81 18.82
CA SER A 264 20.96 -22.00 17.76
C SER A 264 19.98 -20.98 17.18
N PHE A 265 18.74 -21.39 16.89
CA PHE A 265 17.68 -20.49 16.43
C PHE A 265 17.38 -19.36 17.44
N VAL A 266 17.27 -19.66 18.74
CA VAL A 266 17.08 -18.66 19.81
C VAL A 266 18.30 -17.74 19.96
N SER A 267 19.51 -18.21 19.65
CA SER A 267 20.68 -17.34 19.64
C SER A 267 20.60 -16.23 18.58
N GLN A 268 19.99 -16.51 17.43
CA GLN A 268 19.73 -15.50 16.39
C GLN A 268 18.69 -14.48 16.88
N PHE A 269 17.62 -14.95 17.54
CA PHE A 269 16.64 -14.07 18.19
C PHE A 269 17.30 -13.10 19.18
N ARG A 270 18.20 -13.58 20.05
CA ARG A 270 18.94 -12.73 21.00
C ARG A 270 19.84 -11.73 20.30
N SER A 271 20.49 -12.13 19.21
CA SER A 271 21.30 -11.23 18.40
C SER A 271 20.46 -10.08 17.85
N TRP A 272 19.28 -10.39 17.29
CA TRP A 272 18.34 -9.39 16.79
C TRP A 272 17.86 -8.44 17.88
N ALA A 273 17.40 -8.97 19.02
CA ALA A 273 16.94 -8.17 20.14
C ALA A 273 18.03 -7.19 20.61
N GLY A 274 19.28 -7.68 20.72
CA GLY A 274 20.43 -6.85 21.05
C GLY A 274 20.73 -5.76 20.01
N SER A 275 20.68 -6.10 18.72
CA SER A 275 20.88 -5.14 17.63
C SER A 275 19.79 -4.07 17.56
N ILE A 276 18.54 -4.44 17.87
CA ILE A 276 17.41 -3.49 17.96
C ILE A 276 17.64 -2.51 19.10
N ASP A 277 18.00 -2.98 20.29
CA ASP A 277 18.29 -2.11 21.45
C ASP A 277 19.46 -1.15 21.16
N GLU A 278 20.54 -1.64 20.54
CA GLU A 278 21.68 -0.80 20.15
C GLU A 278 21.28 0.25 19.11
N THR A 279 20.49 -0.14 18.11
CA THR A 279 19.99 0.76 17.07
C THR A 279 19.04 1.81 17.65
N ALA A 280 18.13 1.41 18.55
CA ALA A 280 17.23 2.33 19.24
C ALA A 280 18.00 3.36 20.08
N ALA A 281 19.05 2.91 20.79
CA ALA A 281 19.94 3.83 21.52
C ALA A 281 20.70 4.76 20.57
N ALA A 282 21.14 4.27 19.41
CA ALA A 282 21.82 5.09 18.40
C ALA A 282 20.89 6.13 17.76
N LEU A 283 19.62 5.80 17.50
CA LEU A 283 18.62 6.73 16.97
C LEU A 283 18.26 7.85 17.96
N GLN A 284 18.44 7.63 19.27
CA GLN A 284 18.28 8.69 20.27
C GLN A 284 19.49 9.64 20.37
N ASP A 285 20.62 9.27 19.78
CA ASP A 285 21.82 10.11 19.69
C ASP A 285 21.95 10.67 18.27
N GLU A 286 21.56 11.95 18.09
CA GLU A 286 21.64 12.68 16.81
C GLU A 286 23.06 12.72 16.22
N THR A 287 24.09 12.42 17.01
CA THR A 287 25.50 12.38 16.54
C THR A 287 25.98 10.99 16.16
N SER A 288 25.17 9.95 16.38
CA SER A 288 25.49 8.59 16.01
C SER A 288 25.60 8.44 14.49
N ALA A 289 26.43 7.51 14.03
CA ALA A 289 26.58 7.25 12.59
C ALA A 289 25.26 6.77 11.96
N VAL A 290 24.40 6.10 12.73
CA VAL A 290 23.08 5.62 12.28
C VAL A 290 22.13 6.80 12.08
N SER A 291 21.98 7.67 13.07
CA SER A 291 21.11 8.85 12.97
C SER A 291 21.56 9.77 11.82
N VAL A 292 22.86 10.08 11.74
CA VAL A 292 23.39 10.94 10.67
C VAL A 292 23.18 10.34 9.27
N ALA A 293 23.30 9.02 9.12
CA ALA A 293 23.06 8.36 7.84
C ALA A 293 21.59 8.38 7.45
N LEU A 294 20.69 8.14 8.42
CA LEU A 294 19.25 8.18 8.23
C LEU A 294 18.77 9.59 7.89
N ASP A 295 19.25 10.62 8.59
CA ASP A 295 18.93 12.02 8.29
C ASP A 295 19.36 12.40 6.86
N ALA A 296 20.52 11.91 6.42
CA ALA A 296 20.99 12.14 5.06
C ALA A 296 20.13 11.40 4.01
N ASP A 297 19.62 10.20 4.32
CA ASP A 297 18.68 9.48 3.46
C ASP A 297 17.32 10.17 3.41
N ALA A 298 16.78 10.57 4.55
CA ALA A 298 15.53 11.33 4.65
C ALA A 298 15.61 12.65 3.88
N GLN A 299 16.74 13.37 3.99
CA GLN A 299 16.98 14.59 3.20
C GLN A 299 17.05 14.28 1.70
N THR A 300 17.67 13.16 1.30
CA THR A 300 17.74 12.74 -0.10
C THR A 300 16.34 12.48 -0.67
N VAL A 301 15.49 11.76 0.07
CA VAL A 301 14.09 11.52 -0.31
C VAL A 301 13.34 12.86 -0.41
N SER A 302 13.47 13.72 0.60
CA SER A 302 12.82 15.04 0.63
C SER A 302 13.22 15.92 -0.57
N ASP A 303 14.51 15.99 -0.90
CA ASP A 303 15.04 16.77 -2.02
C ASP A 303 14.53 16.29 -3.38
N VAL A 304 14.32 14.97 -3.52
CA VAL A 304 13.71 14.36 -4.73
C VAL A 304 12.24 14.75 -4.83
N PHE A 305 11.46 14.56 -3.76
CA PHE A 305 10.01 14.79 -3.80
C PHE A 305 9.62 16.28 -3.83
N ALA A 306 10.44 17.18 -3.29
CA ALA A 306 10.26 18.61 -3.48
C ALA A 306 10.28 19.01 -4.97
N GLN A 307 11.03 18.29 -5.80
CA GLN A 307 11.04 18.50 -7.25
C GLN A 307 9.85 17.85 -7.95
N ALA A 308 9.41 16.68 -7.46
CA ALA A 308 8.24 15.98 -7.96
C ALA A 308 7.00 16.88 -7.94
N GLY A 309 6.80 17.66 -6.86
CA GLY A 309 5.68 18.61 -6.76
C GLY A 309 5.64 19.62 -7.91
N VAL A 310 6.78 20.21 -8.28
CA VAL A 310 6.83 21.19 -9.39
C VAL A 310 6.67 20.52 -10.76
N THR A 311 7.15 19.28 -10.94
CA THR A 311 6.92 18.51 -12.16
C THR A 311 5.45 18.10 -12.28
N GLY A 312 4.83 17.66 -11.19
CA GLY A 312 3.42 17.27 -11.13
C GLY A 312 2.49 18.43 -11.47
N ASP A 313 2.76 19.63 -10.96
CA ASP A 313 2.01 20.84 -11.31
C ASP A 313 2.05 21.16 -12.82
N LEU A 314 3.22 21.04 -13.45
CA LEU A 314 3.35 21.20 -14.90
C LEU A 314 2.56 20.14 -15.67
N VAL A 315 2.67 18.87 -15.28
CA VAL A 315 1.93 17.77 -15.92
C VAL A 315 0.42 18.00 -15.77
N SER A 316 -0.04 18.41 -14.59
CA SER A 316 -1.44 18.76 -14.32
C SER A 316 -1.95 19.84 -15.28
N LYS A 317 -1.19 20.93 -15.44
CA LYS A 317 -1.56 22.03 -16.36
C LYS A 317 -1.61 21.61 -17.82
N VAL A 318 -0.72 20.71 -18.25
CA VAL A 318 -0.75 20.14 -19.60
C VAL A 318 -1.98 19.24 -19.79
N LEU A 319 -2.33 18.43 -18.79
CA LEU A 319 -3.54 17.60 -18.78
C LEU A 319 -4.83 18.44 -18.78
N ASP A 320 -4.87 19.53 -18.01
CA ASP A 320 -5.98 20.47 -17.98
C ASP A 320 -6.18 21.11 -19.35
N ALA A 321 -5.10 21.58 -19.97
CA ALA A 321 -5.20 22.19 -21.28
C ALA A 321 -5.64 21.18 -22.35
N PHE A 322 -5.13 19.95 -22.31
CA PHE A 322 -5.60 18.85 -23.17
C PHE A 322 -7.11 18.60 -22.97
N SER A 323 -7.56 18.49 -21.72
CA SER A 323 -8.96 18.24 -21.37
C SER A 323 -9.87 19.41 -21.81
N GLN A 324 -9.43 20.65 -21.62
CA GLN A 324 -10.13 21.84 -22.09
C GLN A 324 -10.28 21.87 -23.62
N GLN A 325 -9.27 21.44 -24.38
CA GLN A 325 -9.39 21.37 -25.85
C GLN A 325 -10.42 20.32 -26.30
N LEU A 326 -10.49 19.18 -25.62
CA LEU A 326 -11.47 18.14 -25.92
C LEU A 326 -12.89 18.52 -25.47
N ALA A 327 -13.02 19.20 -24.33
CA ALA A 327 -14.31 19.66 -23.80
C ALA A 327 -14.86 20.88 -24.54
N GLY A 328 -13.98 21.77 -25.03
CA GLY A 328 -14.35 23.02 -25.69
C GLY A 328 -14.96 22.80 -27.08
N THR A 329 -16.13 23.39 -27.34
CA THR A 329 -16.84 23.21 -28.62
C THR A 329 -16.02 23.66 -29.83
N GLU A 330 -15.32 24.79 -29.74
CA GLU A 330 -14.49 25.32 -30.84
C GLU A 330 -13.20 24.50 -31.03
N GLY A 331 -12.52 24.15 -29.93
CA GLY A 331 -11.31 23.33 -29.94
C GLY A 331 -11.57 21.93 -30.51
N ARG A 332 -12.61 21.26 -30.02
CA ARG A 332 -13.07 19.95 -30.51
C ARG A 332 -13.46 19.97 -31.98
N ALA A 333 -14.15 21.02 -32.45
CA ALA A 333 -14.52 21.16 -33.86
C ALA A 333 -13.29 21.32 -34.77
N ALA A 334 -12.31 22.11 -34.34
CA ALA A 334 -11.06 22.30 -35.07
C ALA A 334 -10.21 21.02 -35.08
N LEU A 335 -10.17 20.29 -33.96
CA LEU A 335 -9.50 18.99 -33.86
C LEU A 335 -10.13 17.98 -34.81
N LEU A 336 -11.46 17.84 -34.82
CA LEU A 336 -12.16 16.93 -35.72
C LEU A 336 -11.87 17.25 -37.20
N ASP A 337 -11.93 18.52 -37.60
CA ASP A 337 -11.60 18.93 -38.97
C ASP A 337 -10.14 18.59 -39.33
N ALA A 338 -9.20 18.78 -38.41
CA ALA A 338 -7.80 18.44 -38.61
C ALA A 338 -7.57 16.94 -38.77
N LEU A 339 -8.19 16.11 -37.91
CA LEU A 339 -8.12 14.65 -37.96
C LEU A 339 -8.75 14.10 -39.27
N GLU A 340 -9.93 14.60 -39.66
CA GLU A 340 -10.59 14.21 -40.93
C GLU A 340 -9.73 14.52 -42.17
N ASN A 341 -8.95 15.60 -42.11
CA ASN A 341 -8.08 16.05 -43.19
C ASN A 341 -6.65 15.48 -43.12
N GLY A 342 -6.33 14.67 -42.09
CA GLY A 342 -5.00 14.10 -41.88
C GLY A 342 -3.92 15.15 -41.64
N THR A 343 -4.29 16.29 -41.04
CA THR A 343 -3.38 17.38 -40.69
C THR A 343 -3.21 17.46 -39.18
N PRO A 344 -2.02 17.73 -38.64
CA PRO A 344 -1.85 17.95 -37.21
C PRO A 344 -2.66 19.18 -36.74
N PHE A 345 -3.42 19.04 -35.67
CA PHE A 345 -4.03 20.17 -34.97
C PHE A 345 -3.03 20.71 -33.94
N THR A 346 -2.67 21.98 -34.08
CA THR A 346 -1.80 22.69 -33.12
C THR A 346 -2.64 23.64 -32.29
N ALA A 347 -2.63 23.47 -30.96
CA ALA A 347 -3.11 24.49 -30.02
C ALA A 347 -1.91 25.14 -29.32
N GLN A 348 -1.88 26.47 -29.34
CA GLN A 348 -0.87 27.28 -28.64
C GLN A 348 -1.45 27.74 -27.31
N LEU A 349 -0.72 27.47 -26.22
CA LEU A 349 -1.16 27.78 -24.87
C LEU A 349 -0.20 28.79 -24.25
N ASN A 350 -0.75 29.90 -23.79
CA ASN A 350 -0.02 30.84 -22.94
C ASN A 350 -0.66 30.82 -21.57
N TRP A 351 0.13 30.47 -20.55
CA TRP A 351 -0.32 30.47 -19.17
C TRP A 351 0.58 31.38 -18.32
N THR A 352 -0.02 32.00 -17.31
CA THR A 352 0.65 32.82 -16.30
C THR A 352 0.14 32.33 -14.96
N ASP A 353 1.06 32.11 -14.01
CA ASP A 353 0.69 31.65 -12.68
C ASP A 353 -0.27 32.65 -12.01
N GLU A 354 -1.47 32.18 -11.67
CA GLU A 354 -2.54 33.02 -11.11
C GLU A 354 -2.57 32.97 -9.58
N GLU A 355 -1.93 31.98 -8.94
CA GLU A 355 -2.00 31.76 -7.48
C GLU A 355 -0.98 32.59 -6.69
N ASP A 356 0.13 33.02 -7.31
CA ASP A 356 1.04 34.02 -6.74
C ASP A 356 1.30 35.17 -7.73
N PRO A 357 0.57 36.30 -7.62
CA PRO A 357 0.75 37.46 -8.50
C PRO A 357 2.13 38.14 -8.37
N THR A 358 3.00 37.69 -7.44
CA THR A 358 4.37 38.15 -7.28
C THR A 358 5.40 37.28 -8.03
N VAL A 359 5.04 36.08 -8.46
CA VAL A 359 5.87 35.18 -9.28
C VAL A 359 5.29 35.07 -10.69
N THR A 360 5.57 36.06 -11.54
CA THR A 360 5.09 36.02 -12.93
C THR A 360 5.95 35.07 -13.77
N GLY A 361 5.37 33.96 -14.24
CA GLY A 361 5.95 33.06 -15.25
C GLY A 361 5.14 33.03 -16.56
N THR A 362 5.75 32.58 -17.65
CA THR A 362 5.06 32.29 -18.91
C THR A 362 5.35 30.86 -19.34
N MET A 363 4.29 30.10 -19.61
CA MET A 363 4.35 28.83 -20.33
C MET A 363 3.99 29.06 -21.79
N ASP A 364 4.81 28.53 -22.70
CA ASP A 364 4.52 28.44 -24.13
C ASP A 364 4.50 26.95 -24.50
N ALA A 365 3.35 26.46 -24.95
CA ALA A 365 3.14 25.05 -25.27
C ALA A 365 2.43 24.88 -26.60
N GLU A 366 2.85 23.86 -27.33
CA GLU A 366 2.22 23.35 -28.53
C GLU A 366 1.66 21.94 -28.26
N LEU A 367 0.34 21.79 -28.38
CA LEU A 367 -0.33 20.49 -28.40
C LEU A 367 -0.54 20.02 -29.83
N VAL A 368 -0.05 18.82 -30.17
CA VAL A 368 -0.21 18.18 -31.47
C VAL A 368 -1.01 16.89 -31.34
N PHE A 369 -2.20 16.82 -31.93
CA PHE A 369 -3.09 15.66 -31.83
C PHE A 369 -3.00 14.73 -33.04
N GLU A 370 -3.10 13.42 -32.79
CA GLU A 370 -3.09 12.34 -33.78
C GLU A 370 -4.10 11.25 -33.39
N ASP A 371 -4.84 10.72 -34.37
CA ASP A 371 -5.68 9.52 -34.18
C ASP A 371 -4.85 8.26 -34.50
N THR A 372 -4.85 7.29 -33.59
CA THR A 372 -4.07 6.07 -33.69
C THR A 372 -4.96 4.84 -33.58
N GLU A 373 -4.45 3.65 -33.90
CA GLU A 373 -5.21 2.40 -33.68
C GLU A 373 -5.60 2.19 -32.21
N SER A 374 -4.87 2.82 -31.28
CA SER A 374 -5.09 2.73 -29.83
C SER A 374 -5.95 3.87 -29.27
N GLY A 375 -6.38 4.82 -30.11
CA GLY A 375 -7.15 6.01 -29.72
C GLY A 375 -6.41 7.34 -29.97
N ILE A 376 -6.94 8.42 -29.41
CA ILE A 376 -6.40 9.78 -29.55
C ILE A 376 -5.13 9.96 -28.72
N LYS A 377 -4.09 10.46 -29.38
CA LYS A 377 -2.81 10.84 -28.78
C LYS A 377 -2.60 12.34 -28.96
N ALA A 378 -2.09 13.01 -27.93
CA ALA A 378 -1.60 14.38 -28.01
C ALA A 378 -0.15 14.46 -27.52
N THR A 379 0.72 15.07 -28.32
CA THR A 379 2.07 15.43 -27.90
C THR A 379 2.09 16.90 -27.50
N ALA A 380 2.45 17.17 -26.25
CA ALA A 380 2.65 18.50 -25.69
C ALA A 380 4.14 18.82 -25.64
N THR A 381 4.59 19.77 -26.46
CA THR A 381 5.97 20.26 -26.42
C THR A 381 5.99 21.73 -26.05
N GLY A 382 6.92 22.16 -25.21
CA GLY A 382 6.97 23.55 -24.80
C GLY A 382 7.99 23.85 -23.74
N SER A 383 7.86 25.04 -23.17
CA SER A 383 8.66 25.44 -22.02
C SER A 383 7.88 26.32 -21.06
N VAL A 384 8.22 26.22 -19.78
CA VAL A 384 7.81 27.15 -18.74
C VAL A 384 9.03 27.96 -18.32
N SER A 385 8.84 29.27 -18.18
CA SER A 385 9.85 30.17 -17.63
C SER A 385 9.22 30.99 -16.51
N GLN A 386 9.87 31.02 -15.34
CA GLN A 386 9.49 31.90 -14.24
C GLN A 386 10.48 33.06 -14.11
N THR A 387 9.99 34.25 -13.75
CA THR A 387 10.87 35.41 -13.56
C THR A 387 11.84 35.18 -12.40
N GLY A 388 13.14 35.03 -12.72
CA GLY A 388 14.17 34.70 -11.73
C GLY A 388 14.29 33.21 -11.38
N GLY A 389 13.47 32.36 -12.00
CA GLY A 389 13.52 30.90 -11.88
C GLY A 389 14.23 30.22 -13.04
N GLU A 390 14.26 28.89 -13.01
CA GLU A 390 14.79 28.05 -14.08
C GLU A 390 13.80 27.94 -15.25
N ILE A 391 14.33 27.69 -16.45
CA ILE A 391 13.52 27.30 -17.61
C ILE A 391 13.31 25.78 -17.51
N ARG A 392 12.08 25.34 -17.75
CA ARG A 392 11.75 23.92 -17.86
C ARG A 392 11.22 23.64 -19.25
N GLU A 393 11.87 22.78 -19.99
CA GLU A 393 11.37 22.27 -21.27
C GLU A 393 10.59 20.99 -21.02
N PHE A 394 9.54 20.73 -21.78
CA PHE A 394 8.79 19.49 -21.66
C PHE A 394 8.43 18.94 -23.04
N ASP A 395 8.46 17.62 -23.14
CA ASP A 395 8.00 16.81 -24.27
C ASP A 395 7.18 15.66 -23.69
N LEU A 396 5.88 15.89 -23.56
CA LEU A 396 4.95 14.98 -22.92
C LEU A 396 3.99 14.41 -23.97
N VAL A 397 3.60 13.17 -23.79
CA VAL A 397 2.66 12.43 -24.62
C VAL A 397 1.50 12.02 -23.75
N ILE A 398 0.31 12.52 -24.09
CA ILE A 398 -0.97 12.12 -23.50
C ILE A 398 -1.65 11.15 -24.45
N GLY A 399 -1.92 9.93 -24.01
CA GLY A 399 -2.64 8.91 -24.77
C GLY A 399 -3.99 8.61 -24.13
N THR A 400 -5.00 8.35 -24.94
CA THR A 400 -6.32 7.92 -24.49
C THR A 400 -6.83 6.79 -25.39
N SER A 401 -7.75 5.98 -24.88
CA SER A 401 -8.48 4.99 -25.71
C SER A 401 -9.72 5.55 -26.41
N LEU A 402 -9.90 6.88 -26.41
CA LEU A 402 -10.98 7.53 -27.16
C LEU A 402 -10.74 7.44 -28.66
N SER A 403 -11.78 7.12 -29.41
CA SER A 403 -11.78 7.17 -30.87
C SER A 403 -12.24 8.53 -31.38
N GLN A 404 -11.99 8.82 -32.66
CA GLN A 404 -12.55 10.02 -33.31
C GLN A 404 -14.09 10.11 -33.18
N SER A 405 -14.80 8.98 -33.19
CA SER A 405 -16.27 8.97 -33.04
C SER A 405 -16.75 9.36 -31.65
N ASP A 406 -15.89 9.32 -30.64
CA ASP A 406 -16.22 9.73 -29.27
C ASP A 406 -16.20 11.25 -29.09
N LEU A 407 -15.67 11.99 -30.08
CA LEU A 407 -15.61 13.45 -30.09
C LEU A 407 -16.80 14.14 -30.78
N ASP A 408 -17.94 13.45 -30.99
CA ASP A 408 -19.11 14.00 -31.70
C ASP A 408 -19.53 15.39 -31.17
N LEU A 409 -19.65 16.37 -32.09
CA LEU A 409 -20.02 17.75 -31.74
C LEU A 409 -21.44 17.89 -31.17
N THR A 410 -22.28 16.87 -31.30
CA THR A 410 -23.61 16.82 -30.67
C THR A 410 -23.56 16.51 -29.18
N TYR A 411 -22.45 15.98 -28.68
CA TYR A 411 -22.21 15.83 -27.26
C TYR A 411 -21.89 17.20 -26.63
N ASP A 412 -22.31 17.43 -25.39
CA ASP A 412 -21.85 18.57 -24.62
C ASP A 412 -20.39 18.36 -24.14
N ALA A 413 -19.83 19.34 -23.43
CA ALA A 413 -18.47 19.28 -22.90
C ALA A 413 -18.33 18.18 -21.84
N GLU A 414 -19.35 18.07 -20.97
CA GLU A 414 -19.40 17.18 -19.83
C GLU A 414 -19.44 15.70 -20.26
N LYS A 415 -20.11 15.39 -21.37
CA LYS A 415 -20.14 14.04 -21.96
C LYS A 415 -18.78 13.58 -22.45
N VAL A 416 -18.00 14.45 -23.09
CA VAL A 416 -16.65 14.10 -23.58
C VAL A 416 -15.69 13.89 -22.42
N LEU A 417 -15.76 14.74 -21.39
CA LEU A 417 -14.99 14.55 -20.15
C LEU A 417 -15.33 13.23 -19.45
N SER A 418 -16.61 12.84 -19.44
CA SER A 418 -17.01 11.52 -18.90
C SER A 418 -16.52 10.33 -19.71
N LEU A 419 -16.38 10.48 -21.03
CA LEU A 419 -15.76 9.44 -21.85
C LEU A 419 -14.27 9.35 -21.51
N LEU A 420 -13.53 10.45 -21.37
CA LEU A 420 -12.15 10.43 -20.87
C LEU A 420 -12.05 9.71 -19.52
N ALA A 421 -12.95 10.04 -18.60
CA ALA A 421 -13.11 9.42 -17.28
C ALA A 421 -13.47 7.92 -17.31
N GLN A 422 -13.83 7.34 -18.44
CA GLN A 422 -14.09 5.90 -18.60
C GLN A 422 -12.98 5.19 -19.38
N ASN A 423 -11.90 5.91 -19.70
CA ASN A 423 -10.81 5.42 -20.52
C ASN A 423 -9.48 5.56 -19.75
N ASN A 424 -8.49 4.75 -20.14
CA ASN A 424 -7.14 4.90 -19.61
C ASN A 424 -6.53 6.17 -20.19
N VAL A 425 -5.94 7.01 -19.34
CA VAL A 425 -5.15 8.16 -19.75
C VAL A 425 -3.69 7.85 -19.45
N THR A 426 -2.87 7.76 -20.48
CA THR A 426 -1.42 7.55 -20.32
C THR A 426 -0.69 8.87 -20.43
N VAL A 427 0.28 9.12 -19.56
CA VAL A 427 1.19 10.28 -19.63
C VAL A 427 2.61 9.77 -19.66
N SER A 428 3.32 9.99 -20.75
CA SER A 428 4.73 9.63 -20.87
C SER A 428 5.57 10.74 -21.47
N GLY A 429 6.88 10.71 -21.28
CA GLY A 429 7.79 11.71 -21.85
C GLY A 429 8.72 12.31 -20.82
N THR A 430 9.24 13.51 -21.11
CA THR A 430 10.27 14.15 -20.26
C THR A 430 9.96 15.59 -19.91
N VAL A 431 10.49 16.00 -18.76
CA VAL A 431 10.60 17.41 -18.36
C VAL A 431 12.07 17.69 -18.11
N GLY A 432 12.67 18.53 -18.93
CA GLY A 432 14.08 18.92 -18.85
C GLY A 432 14.32 20.33 -18.29
N ASP A 433 15.58 20.67 -18.07
CA ASP A 433 16.03 21.97 -17.55
C ASP A 433 16.41 23.00 -18.65
N GLY A 434 16.13 22.68 -19.92
CA GLY A 434 16.53 23.49 -21.08
C GLY A 434 18.00 23.41 -21.47
N THR A 435 18.80 22.57 -20.80
CA THR A 435 20.20 22.29 -21.16
C THR A 435 20.38 20.95 -21.88
N GLY A 436 19.29 20.20 -22.03
CA GLY A 436 19.28 18.82 -22.52
C GLY A 436 19.45 17.77 -21.40
N PHE A 437 19.29 18.17 -20.14
CA PHE A 437 19.21 17.27 -18.99
C PHE A 437 17.73 17.05 -18.63
N ASP A 438 17.30 15.79 -18.56
CA ASP A 438 15.95 15.42 -18.15
C ASP A 438 15.85 15.41 -16.62
N ARG A 439 15.04 16.31 -16.07
CA ARG A 439 14.72 16.36 -14.64
C ARG A 439 13.66 15.35 -14.24
N ALA A 440 12.77 15.00 -15.17
CA ALA A 440 11.81 13.95 -14.99
C ALA A 440 11.68 13.14 -16.28
N VAL A 441 11.57 11.82 -16.13
CA VAL A 441 11.12 10.89 -17.17
C VAL A 441 9.92 10.16 -16.60
N LEU A 442 8.82 10.18 -17.34
CA LEU A 442 7.53 9.67 -16.90
C LEU A 442 7.05 8.58 -17.88
N ASP A 443 6.50 7.52 -17.33
CA ASP A 443 5.65 6.57 -18.07
C ASP A 443 4.53 6.11 -17.14
N LEU A 444 3.47 6.91 -17.10
CA LEU A 444 2.37 6.82 -16.15
C LEU A 444 1.07 6.45 -16.84
N VAL A 445 0.26 5.66 -16.17
CA VAL A 445 -1.11 5.32 -16.58
C VAL A 445 -2.05 5.70 -15.45
N ALA A 446 -2.96 6.63 -15.75
CA ALA A 446 -4.06 7.00 -14.89
C ALA A 446 -5.35 6.31 -15.36
N ASN A 447 -6.12 5.77 -14.41
CA ASN A 447 -7.44 5.24 -14.68
C ASN A 447 -8.43 5.80 -13.65
N LEU A 448 -9.57 6.30 -14.14
CA LEU A 448 -10.68 6.71 -13.30
C LEU A 448 -11.75 5.61 -13.31
N GLU A 449 -12.18 5.21 -12.13
CA GLU A 449 -13.20 4.19 -11.92
C GLU A 449 -14.51 4.84 -11.53
N LEU A 450 -15.59 4.45 -12.22
CA LEU A 450 -16.96 4.82 -11.88
C LEU A 450 -17.69 3.62 -11.29
N SER A 451 -18.44 3.85 -10.22
CA SER A 451 -19.26 2.85 -9.53
C SER A 451 -20.35 2.25 -10.42
N GLU A 452 -20.83 3.01 -11.40
CA GLU A 452 -21.67 2.52 -12.49
C GLU A 452 -21.57 3.45 -13.72
N SER A 453 -21.98 2.92 -14.88
CA SER A 453 -22.05 3.73 -16.11
C SER A 453 -23.11 4.83 -15.97
N ILE A 454 -22.75 6.06 -16.35
CA ILE A 454 -23.67 7.19 -16.32
C ILE A 454 -24.72 7.01 -17.43
N THR A 455 -26.01 6.97 -17.04
CA THR A 455 -27.13 6.85 -17.97
C THR A 455 -27.86 8.19 -18.14
N GLY A 456 -28.02 8.65 -19.38
CA GLY A 456 -28.70 9.92 -19.70
C GLY A 456 -27.74 11.08 -19.95
N GLU A 457 -28.13 12.29 -19.53
CA GLU A 457 -27.29 13.49 -19.55
C GLU A 457 -26.17 13.30 -18.54
N VAL A 458 -24.94 13.61 -18.96
CA VAL A 458 -23.75 13.42 -18.17
C VAL A 458 -23.30 14.80 -17.73
N THR A 459 -23.44 15.11 -16.44
CA THR A 459 -23.00 16.37 -15.85
C THR A 459 -21.78 16.14 -14.94
N ALA A 460 -21.08 17.22 -14.57
CA ALA A 460 -20.00 17.14 -13.57
C ALA A 460 -20.50 16.50 -12.25
N ASP A 461 -21.69 16.92 -11.78
CA ASP A 461 -22.34 16.34 -10.60
C ASP A 461 -22.61 14.83 -10.78
N ALA A 462 -23.05 14.40 -11.97
CA ALA A 462 -23.28 12.98 -12.24
C ALA A 462 -21.97 12.17 -12.30
N VAL A 463 -20.86 12.76 -12.71
CA VAL A 463 -19.54 12.12 -12.65
C VAL A 463 -19.07 12.01 -11.21
N LEU A 464 -19.17 13.09 -10.43
CA LEU A 464 -18.80 13.11 -9.02
C LEU A 464 -19.65 12.12 -8.20
N ASP A 465 -20.96 12.08 -8.45
CA ASP A 465 -21.90 11.12 -7.84
C ASP A 465 -21.54 9.65 -8.15
N LYS A 466 -20.88 9.39 -9.28
CA LYS A 466 -20.50 8.03 -9.71
C LYS A 466 -19.03 7.72 -9.54
N PHE A 467 -18.19 8.71 -9.24
CA PHE A 467 -16.77 8.53 -8.99
C PHE A 467 -16.57 7.50 -7.88
N SER A 468 -15.73 6.50 -8.15
CA SER A 468 -15.43 5.41 -7.22
C SER A 468 -13.98 5.45 -6.80
N ALA A 469 -13.06 5.56 -7.76
CA ALA A 469 -11.63 5.61 -7.49
C ALA A 469 -10.85 6.27 -8.64
N ILE A 470 -9.64 6.71 -8.33
CA ILE A 470 -8.62 7.04 -9.31
C ILE A 470 -7.37 6.25 -8.98
N THR A 471 -6.78 5.64 -10.01
CA THR A 471 -5.49 4.94 -9.91
C THR A 471 -4.46 5.65 -10.80
N LEU A 472 -3.22 5.69 -10.34
CA LEU A 472 -2.05 6.16 -11.07
C LEU A 472 -0.93 5.13 -10.88
N ASN A 473 -0.40 4.58 -11.98
CA ASN A 473 0.64 3.56 -11.93
C ASN A 473 1.70 3.82 -12.99
N GLY A 474 2.97 3.55 -12.68
CA GLY A 474 4.03 3.42 -13.67
C GLY A 474 5.38 3.97 -13.20
N SER A 475 6.29 4.09 -14.16
CA SER A 475 7.68 4.45 -13.89
C SER A 475 7.88 5.96 -13.82
N VAL A 476 8.71 6.38 -12.88
CA VAL A 476 9.11 7.76 -12.67
C VAL A 476 10.61 7.79 -12.36
N ALA A 477 11.36 8.49 -13.19
CA ALA A 477 12.72 8.91 -12.86
C ALA A 477 12.74 10.42 -12.59
N LEU A 478 13.25 10.83 -11.44
CA LEU A 478 13.44 12.23 -11.03
C LEU A 478 14.92 12.49 -10.83
N ALA A 479 15.44 13.55 -11.43
CA ALA A 479 16.85 13.87 -11.31
C ALA A 479 17.09 15.38 -11.22
N ASN A 480 18.12 15.75 -10.46
CA ASN A 480 18.62 17.11 -10.39
C ASN A 480 20.08 17.14 -10.83
N PRO A 481 20.48 18.02 -11.77
CA PRO A 481 21.86 18.07 -12.24
C PRO A 481 22.88 18.43 -11.14
N GLU A 482 22.44 19.03 -10.02
CA GLU A 482 23.29 19.36 -8.87
C GLU A 482 22.88 18.64 -7.56
N ALA A 483 21.93 17.70 -7.58
CA ALA A 483 21.39 17.10 -6.35
C ALA A 483 21.03 15.60 -6.48
N ALA A 484 20.17 15.14 -5.56
CA ALA A 484 19.67 13.77 -5.50
C ALA A 484 18.83 13.37 -6.72
N SER A 485 18.77 12.06 -6.98
CA SER A 485 17.89 11.45 -7.98
C SER A 485 17.15 10.23 -7.44
N PHE A 486 16.06 9.88 -8.10
CA PHE A 486 15.25 8.70 -7.91
C PHE A 486 14.94 8.06 -9.26
N ASP A 487 14.94 6.74 -9.33
CA ASP A 487 14.51 5.99 -10.49
C ASP A 487 13.74 4.76 -10.00
N GLY A 488 12.46 4.66 -10.35
CA GLY A 488 11.60 3.61 -9.84
C GLY A 488 10.15 3.67 -10.30
N GLU A 489 9.30 2.95 -9.59
CA GLU A 489 7.87 2.80 -9.85
C GLU A 489 7.04 3.49 -8.77
N ILE A 490 5.92 4.08 -9.18
CA ILE A 490 4.88 4.63 -8.30
C ILE A 490 3.54 3.97 -8.60
N SER A 491 2.77 3.70 -7.55
CA SER A 491 1.38 3.26 -7.63
C SER A 491 0.56 4.01 -6.59
N VAL A 492 -0.54 4.61 -6.99
CA VAL A 492 -1.45 5.34 -6.10
C VAL A 492 -2.87 4.94 -6.45
N LYS A 493 -3.69 4.66 -5.43
CA LYS A 493 -5.13 4.53 -5.56
C LYS A 493 -5.80 5.40 -4.52
N ALA A 494 -6.62 6.35 -4.97
CA ALA A 494 -7.49 7.13 -4.10
C ALA A 494 -8.94 6.77 -4.40
N VAL A 495 -9.76 6.61 -3.37
CA VAL A 495 -11.16 6.21 -3.48
C VAL A 495 -12.08 7.33 -3.03
N ASN A 496 -13.25 7.40 -3.65
CA ASN A 496 -14.31 8.29 -3.20
C ASN A 496 -14.80 7.87 -1.82
N MET A 497 -15.07 8.86 -0.99
CA MET A 497 -15.62 8.62 0.32
C MET A 497 -17.13 8.37 0.25
N THR A 498 -17.59 7.33 0.93
CA THR A 498 -19.01 7.04 1.09
C THR A 498 -19.57 7.71 2.35
N GLY A 499 -20.44 8.70 2.16
CA GLY A 499 -21.17 9.31 3.28
C GLY A 499 -20.33 10.14 4.25
N SER A 500 -19.16 10.64 3.83
CA SER A 500 -18.38 11.55 4.66
C SER A 500 -19.10 12.90 4.78
N SER A 501 -19.26 13.35 6.02
CA SER A 501 -19.71 14.71 6.30
C SER A 501 -18.63 15.74 5.95
N PHE A 502 -17.39 15.32 5.76
CA PHE A 502 -16.17 16.12 5.60
C PHE A 502 -15.90 16.68 4.20
N SER A 503 -16.73 16.39 3.21
CA SER A 503 -16.53 16.85 1.82
C SER A 503 -16.54 18.37 1.65
N ALA A 504 -16.89 19.13 2.70
CA ALA A 504 -16.87 20.59 2.73
C ALA A 504 -15.56 21.16 3.32
N LEU A 505 -14.75 20.34 3.98
CA LEU A 505 -13.43 20.75 4.51
C LEU A 505 -12.27 20.36 3.59
N ASP A 506 -12.43 19.28 2.84
CA ASP A 506 -11.36 18.71 2.02
C ASP A 506 -11.96 17.91 0.85
N GLU A 507 -11.08 17.50 -0.06
CA GLU A 507 -11.43 16.69 -1.23
C GLU A 507 -12.19 15.41 -0.83
N PRO A 508 -13.20 14.99 -1.62
CA PRO A 508 -14.08 13.87 -1.28
C PRO A 508 -13.40 12.50 -1.46
N PHE A 509 -12.08 12.41 -1.50
CA PHE A 509 -11.34 11.17 -1.69
C PHE A 509 -10.27 10.95 -0.63
N SER A 510 -9.93 9.69 -0.41
CA SER A 510 -8.86 9.29 0.50
C SER A 510 -7.95 8.27 -0.16
N PRO A 511 -6.62 8.28 0.12
CA PRO A 511 -5.71 7.27 -0.40
C PRO A 511 -6.09 5.90 0.19
N GLU A 512 -6.49 4.98 -0.68
CA GLU A 512 -6.67 3.56 -0.36
C GLU A 512 -5.32 2.84 -0.44
N SER A 513 -4.50 3.15 -1.44
CA SER A 513 -3.15 2.61 -1.52
C SER A 513 -2.15 3.63 -2.08
N PHE A 514 -0.90 3.50 -1.63
CA PHE A 514 0.26 4.19 -2.16
C PHE A 514 1.43 3.21 -2.13
N ALA A 515 2.20 3.11 -3.19
CA ALA A 515 3.43 2.36 -3.23
C ALA A 515 4.49 3.11 -4.04
N LEU A 516 5.72 3.03 -3.56
CA LEU A 516 6.90 3.63 -4.17
C LEU A 516 8.04 2.62 -4.03
N SER A 517 8.70 2.27 -5.13
CA SER A 517 9.85 1.38 -5.10
C SER A 517 10.90 1.83 -6.09
N GLY A 518 12.15 1.99 -5.66
CA GLY A 518 13.21 2.40 -6.57
C GLY A 518 14.54 2.73 -5.90
N ASP A 519 15.47 3.18 -6.71
CA ASP A 519 16.82 3.55 -6.30
C ASP A 519 16.93 5.06 -6.10
N PHE A 520 17.38 5.45 -4.92
CA PHE A 520 17.76 6.82 -4.61
C PHE A 520 19.27 6.98 -4.75
N THR A 521 19.69 8.08 -5.36
CA THR A 521 21.08 8.51 -5.39
C THR A 521 21.18 9.86 -4.71
N ALA A 522 21.88 9.94 -3.58
CA ALA A 522 22.16 11.19 -2.89
C ALA A 522 23.17 12.05 -3.66
N THR A 523 23.20 13.36 -3.37
CA THR A 523 24.18 14.31 -3.94
C THR A 523 25.65 13.90 -3.68
N SER A 524 25.89 13.09 -2.65
CA SER A 524 27.20 12.52 -2.34
C SER A 524 27.65 11.41 -3.30
N GLY A 525 26.75 10.93 -4.17
CA GLY A 525 26.92 9.73 -5.00
C GLY A 525 26.61 8.41 -4.27
N ARG A 526 26.20 8.47 -2.99
CA ARG A 526 25.72 7.30 -2.26
C ARG A 526 24.36 6.89 -2.82
N THR A 527 24.18 5.59 -3.04
CA THR A 527 22.91 5.02 -3.47
C THR A 527 22.29 4.15 -2.39
N PHE A 528 20.96 4.14 -2.33
CA PHE A 528 20.18 3.21 -1.52
C PHE A 528 18.88 2.87 -2.23
N ASN A 529 18.43 1.63 -2.08
CA ASN A 529 17.12 1.20 -2.56
C ASN A 529 16.11 1.35 -1.43
N LEU A 530 14.92 1.83 -1.76
CA LEU A 530 13.80 1.94 -0.82
C LEU A 530 12.54 1.47 -1.53
N SER A 531 11.82 0.56 -0.87
CA SER A 531 10.45 0.23 -1.23
C SER A 531 9.54 0.53 -0.04
N THR A 532 8.46 1.26 -0.29
CA THR A 532 7.46 1.57 0.72
C THR A 532 6.07 1.41 0.13
N SER A 533 5.13 0.95 0.95
CA SER A 533 3.72 0.93 0.59
C SER A 533 2.85 1.25 1.78
N LEU A 534 1.70 1.85 1.52
CA LEU A 534 0.63 2.15 2.45
C LEU A 534 -0.66 1.60 1.84
N ASN A 535 -1.44 0.88 2.64
CA ASN A 535 -2.77 0.39 2.28
C ASN A 535 -3.75 0.74 3.42
N SER A 536 -4.89 1.32 3.10
CA SER A 536 -5.90 1.76 4.05
C SER A 536 -7.22 1.03 3.78
N SER A 537 -7.61 0.13 4.68
CA SER A 537 -8.89 -0.57 4.58
C SER A 537 -10.09 0.31 4.97
N SER A 538 -9.81 1.50 5.54
CA SER A 538 -10.81 2.49 5.93
C SER A 538 -10.98 3.64 4.96
N ALA A 539 -10.25 3.71 3.84
CA ALA A 539 -10.21 4.89 2.96
C ALA A 539 -11.59 5.35 2.45
N GLN A 540 -12.54 4.44 2.22
CA GLN A 540 -13.90 4.79 1.79
C GLN A 540 -14.79 5.42 2.89
N ARG A 541 -14.37 5.35 4.16
CA ARG A 541 -15.14 5.86 5.32
C ARG A 541 -14.37 6.82 6.22
N PHE A 542 -13.04 6.83 6.11
CA PHE A 542 -12.12 7.65 6.90
C PHE A 542 -11.22 8.45 5.96
N ASN A 543 -11.21 9.78 6.08
CA ASN A 543 -10.33 10.62 5.28
C ASN A 543 -8.98 10.80 5.98
N LEU A 544 -7.94 10.16 5.46
CA LEU A 544 -6.58 10.32 5.98
C LEU A 544 -6.07 11.77 5.86
N PHE A 545 -6.37 12.49 4.79
CA PHE A 545 -5.89 13.87 4.61
C PHE A 545 -6.57 14.81 5.60
N THR A 546 -7.89 14.74 5.71
CA THR A 546 -8.63 15.49 6.73
C THR A 546 -8.14 15.17 8.14
N TYR A 547 -7.83 13.90 8.44
CA TYR A 547 -7.24 13.56 9.74
C TYR A 547 -5.87 14.23 9.94
N LEU A 548 -4.99 14.18 8.96
CA LEU A 548 -3.66 14.79 9.07
C LEU A 548 -3.72 16.32 9.23
N ASP A 549 -4.69 16.98 8.59
CA ASP A 549 -4.82 18.43 8.62
C ASP A 549 -5.56 18.95 9.86
N TYR A 550 -6.60 18.24 10.29
CA TYR A 550 -7.54 18.75 11.31
C TYR A 550 -7.46 18.03 12.66
N ASN A 551 -6.91 16.83 12.78
CA ASN A 551 -6.95 16.08 14.05
C ASN A 551 -6.15 16.75 15.18
N ASP A 552 -6.82 17.08 16.29
CA ASP A 552 -6.24 17.81 17.42
C ASP A 552 -5.52 19.13 17.01
N THR A 553 -5.91 19.71 15.86
CA THR A 553 -5.36 20.98 15.37
C THR A 553 -6.38 22.12 15.49
N THR A 554 -5.93 23.34 15.20
CA THR A 554 -6.82 24.49 15.00
C THR A 554 -6.69 24.94 13.55
N ALA A 555 -7.82 25.02 12.85
CA ALA A 555 -7.86 25.41 11.45
C ALA A 555 -8.96 26.45 11.21
N ALA A 556 -8.77 27.26 10.17
CA ALA A 556 -9.77 28.23 9.73
C ALA A 556 -10.94 27.51 9.04
N PHE A 557 -12.16 27.97 9.31
CA PHE A 557 -13.38 27.51 8.67
C PHE A 557 -14.12 28.71 8.09
N ASP A 558 -14.18 28.75 6.75
CA ASP A 558 -14.75 29.83 5.97
C ASP A 558 -16.13 29.48 5.44
N PHE A 559 -17.09 30.38 5.60
CA PHE A 559 -18.44 30.20 5.06
C PHE A 559 -19.18 31.52 4.88
N GLU A 560 -20.17 31.52 3.99
CA GLU A 560 -21.06 32.65 3.78
C GLU A 560 -22.40 32.47 4.54
N VAL A 561 -22.90 33.58 5.06
CA VAL A 561 -24.22 33.69 5.70
C VAL A 561 -24.94 34.95 5.28
N ASP A 562 -26.25 34.97 5.43
CA ASP A 562 -27.01 36.20 5.28
C ASP A 562 -26.48 37.25 6.27
N ARG A 563 -26.24 38.47 5.79
CA ARG A 563 -25.74 39.60 6.59
C ARG A 563 -26.59 39.84 7.85
N ALA A 564 -27.89 39.56 7.78
CA ALA A 564 -28.80 39.68 8.91
C ALA A 564 -28.50 38.70 10.06
N GLU A 565 -27.91 37.53 9.77
CA GLU A 565 -27.55 36.53 10.79
C GLU A 565 -26.34 36.95 11.63
N VAL A 566 -25.39 37.67 11.02
CA VAL A 566 -24.22 38.21 11.73
C VAL A 566 -24.47 39.57 12.38
N ALA A 567 -25.49 40.29 11.90
CA ALA A 567 -25.81 41.63 12.38
C ALA A 567 -26.27 41.70 13.84
N GLN A 568 -26.68 40.57 14.42
CA GLN A 568 -27.15 40.50 15.80
C GLN A 568 -26.02 40.45 16.84
N PHE A 569 -24.77 40.21 16.42
CA PHE A 569 -23.65 39.95 17.35
C PHE A 569 -22.86 41.19 17.73
N VAL A 570 -22.83 42.20 16.85
CA VAL A 570 -22.06 43.43 17.09
C VAL A 570 -22.84 44.63 16.58
N GLU A 571 -22.78 45.75 17.30
CA GLU A 571 -23.37 47.01 16.87
C GLU A 571 -22.50 47.62 15.75
N TYR A 572 -23.11 47.76 14.56
CA TYR A 572 -22.53 48.43 13.39
C TYR A 572 -23.61 49.24 12.66
N ASP A 573 -23.19 50.16 11.78
CA ASP A 573 -24.12 50.90 10.93
C ASP A 573 -24.62 50.03 9.75
N GLU A 574 -25.89 49.63 9.78
CA GLU A 574 -26.54 48.86 8.71
C GLU A 574 -26.48 49.57 7.33
N THR A 575 -26.27 50.89 7.32
CA THR A 575 -26.10 51.70 6.10
C THR A 575 -24.64 51.88 5.66
N ALA A 576 -23.67 51.32 6.41
CA ALA A 576 -22.26 51.36 6.06
C ALA A 576 -21.98 50.66 4.73
N GLU A 577 -21.05 51.23 3.97
CA GLU A 577 -20.64 50.69 2.67
C GLU A 577 -19.92 49.34 2.83
N ASP A 578 -19.02 49.27 3.81
CA ASP A 578 -18.26 48.09 4.22
C ASP A 578 -18.24 47.98 5.75
N PHE A 579 -18.24 46.75 6.28
CA PHE A 579 -18.09 46.47 7.71
C PHE A 579 -17.22 45.23 7.93
N TRP A 580 -16.59 45.17 9.10
CA TRP A 580 -15.89 43.99 9.59
C TRP A 580 -15.98 43.93 11.11
N PHE A 581 -15.86 42.74 11.67
CA PHE A 581 -15.62 42.57 13.10
C PHE A 581 -14.86 41.29 13.44
N ASP A 582 -14.02 41.39 14.47
CA ASP A 582 -13.20 40.31 14.98
C ASP A 582 -13.64 39.97 16.40
N ILE A 583 -13.91 38.70 16.68
CA ILE A 583 -14.22 38.20 18.01
C ILE A 583 -13.03 37.37 18.49
N TYR A 584 -12.38 37.83 19.56
CA TYR A 584 -11.23 37.16 20.15
C TYR A 584 -11.59 36.46 21.45
N SER A 585 -11.17 35.20 21.61
CA SER A 585 -11.27 34.49 22.90
C SER A 585 -10.23 35.00 23.90
N TYR A 586 -10.67 35.24 25.13
CA TYR A 586 -9.86 35.79 26.23
C TYR A 586 -9.05 37.03 25.86
N GLY A 587 -9.66 37.94 25.10
CA GLY A 587 -9.02 39.13 24.53
C GLY A 587 -9.25 40.44 25.31
N SER A 588 -8.67 41.51 24.77
CA SER A 588 -8.98 42.89 25.12
C SER A 588 -9.12 43.77 23.88
N CYS A 589 -9.95 44.80 23.97
CA CYS A 589 -9.98 45.88 22.98
C CYS A 589 -10.12 47.24 23.65
N TYR A 590 -9.76 48.28 22.89
CA TYR A 590 -9.85 49.66 23.35
C TYR A 590 -11.20 50.25 22.96
N ASP A 591 -12.02 50.57 23.97
CA ASP A 591 -13.27 51.28 23.77
C ASP A 591 -12.97 52.78 23.59
N PHE A 592 -13.19 53.27 22.37
CA PHE A 592 -12.93 54.65 21.99
C PHE A 592 -13.92 55.66 22.59
N GLU A 593 -15.14 55.22 22.98
CA GLU A 593 -16.11 56.09 23.62
C GLU A 593 -15.77 56.34 25.09
N SER A 594 -15.45 55.27 25.83
CA SER A 594 -15.06 55.39 27.25
C SER A 594 -13.60 55.76 27.45
N GLY A 595 -12.75 55.52 26.44
CA GLY A 595 -11.31 55.71 26.48
C GLY A 595 -10.57 54.68 27.34
N THR A 596 -11.14 53.49 27.53
CA THR A 596 -10.62 52.44 28.41
C THR A 596 -10.45 51.10 27.69
N GLU A 597 -9.58 50.24 28.22
CA GLU A 597 -9.41 48.88 27.72
C GLU A 597 -10.36 47.94 28.45
N VAL A 598 -11.16 47.19 27.68
CA VAL A 598 -12.11 46.21 28.20
C VAL A 598 -11.59 44.80 27.98
N PHE A 599 -11.87 43.91 28.93
CA PHE A 599 -11.41 42.52 28.95
C PHE A 599 -12.62 41.61 29.18
N GLY A 600 -12.67 40.50 28.46
CA GLY A 600 -13.78 39.57 28.52
C GLY A 600 -13.40 38.16 28.10
N GLU A 601 -14.33 37.23 28.29
CA GLU A 601 -14.20 35.86 27.79
C GLU A 601 -14.21 35.82 26.27
N ARG A 602 -15.06 36.62 25.63
CA ARG A 602 -14.96 36.96 24.21
C ARG A 602 -15.20 38.46 24.00
N VAL A 603 -14.37 39.04 23.16
CA VAL A 603 -14.35 40.49 22.91
C VAL A 603 -14.46 40.72 21.41
N ALA A 604 -15.50 41.45 20.99
CA ALA A 604 -15.75 41.83 19.61
C ALA A 604 -15.21 43.23 19.33
N ASN A 605 -14.31 43.35 18.37
CA ASN A 605 -13.79 44.60 17.83
C ASN A 605 -14.32 44.77 16.41
N SER A 606 -15.14 45.80 16.18
CA SER A 606 -15.76 46.04 14.87
C SER A 606 -15.35 47.37 14.28
N GLY A 607 -15.31 47.44 12.96
CA GLY A 607 -15.17 48.70 12.23
C GLY A 607 -16.08 48.76 11.01
N TRP A 608 -16.51 49.96 10.65
CA TRP A 608 -17.34 50.17 9.45
C TRP A 608 -17.06 51.52 8.80
N TYR A 609 -17.22 51.58 7.48
CA TYR A 609 -17.04 52.82 6.71
C TYR A 609 -18.36 53.59 6.62
N ASP A 610 -18.43 54.73 7.31
CA ASP A 610 -19.57 55.65 7.20
C ASP A 610 -19.36 56.58 5.98
N SER A 611 -20.12 56.33 4.93
CA SER A 611 -20.08 57.11 3.69
C SER A 611 -20.58 58.56 3.84
N ALA A 612 -21.41 58.84 4.84
CA ALA A 612 -21.90 60.18 5.15
C ALA A 612 -20.86 61.02 5.90
N LEU A 613 -19.99 60.39 6.69
CA LEU A 613 -18.96 61.04 7.48
C LEU A 613 -17.56 60.98 6.84
N GLY A 614 -17.32 60.02 5.94
CA GLY A 614 -16.08 59.86 5.17
C GLY A 614 -14.91 59.31 5.97
N PHE A 615 -15.15 58.58 7.07
CA PHE A 615 -14.12 57.92 7.89
C PHE A 615 -14.64 56.58 8.45
N TYR A 616 -13.71 55.74 8.93
CA TYR A 616 -14.03 54.49 9.64
C TYR A 616 -14.39 54.77 11.09
N ASP A 617 -15.53 54.25 11.53
CA ASP A 617 -15.88 54.18 12.95
C ASP A 617 -15.50 52.81 13.53
N TYR A 618 -15.32 52.75 14.84
CA TYR A 618 -14.86 51.55 15.54
C TYR A 618 -15.63 51.34 16.83
N ASN A 619 -15.99 50.10 17.11
CA ASN A 619 -16.66 49.71 18.34
C ASN A 619 -15.98 48.50 18.98
N CYS A 620 -16.11 48.39 20.30
CA CYS A 620 -15.42 47.43 21.12
C CYS A 620 -16.37 46.95 22.22
N ASN A 621 -16.83 45.70 22.12
CA ASN A 621 -17.85 45.14 23.00
C ASN A 621 -17.41 43.80 23.61
N VAL A 622 -17.76 43.58 24.88
CA VAL A 622 -17.63 42.27 25.52
C VAL A 622 -18.96 41.53 25.35
N LEU A 623 -18.93 40.38 24.67
CA LEU A 623 -20.13 39.60 24.39
C LEU A 623 -20.69 38.98 25.67
N ASP A 624 -22.02 39.03 25.83
CA ASP A 624 -22.71 38.35 26.91
C ASP A 624 -22.91 36.85 26.62
N SER A 625 -23.46 36.11 27.58
CA SER A 625 -23.64 34.66 27.44
C SER A 625 -24.60 34.28 26.30
N ALA A 626 -25.64 35.08 26.05
CA ALA A 626 -26.61 34.77 25.00
C ALA A 626 -26.03 35.09 23.61
N GLU A 627 -25.24 36.15 23.51
CA GLU A 627 -24.51 36.51 22.29
C GLU A 627 -23.43 35.46 21.96
N ASN A 628 -22.67 34.99 22.97
CA ASN A 628 -21.71 33.91 22.79
C ASN A 628 -22.38 32.60 22.33
N ASP A 629 -23.46 32.19 22.98
CA ASP A 629 -24.22 30.99 22.60
C ASP A 629 -24.75 31.10 21.16
N ALA A 630 -25.17 32.29 20.73
CA ALA A 630 -25.71 32.51 19.39
C ALA A 630 -24.62 32.48 18.30
N VAL A 631 -23.43 33.03 18.59
CA VAL A 631 -22.25 32.91 17.71
C VAL A 631 -21.85 31.44 17.57
N ASP A 632 -21.75 30.71 18.68
CA ASP A 632 -21.42 29.29 18.67
C ASP A 632 -22.47 28.47 17.92
N GLN A 633 -23.76 28.73 18.11
CA GLN A 633 -24.82 28.04 17.37
C GLN A 633 -24.77 28.27 15.87
N LEU A 634 -24.44 29.49 15.42
CA LEU A 634 -24.29 29.80 14.00
C LEU A 634 -23.12 29.01 13.40
N ILE A 635 -21.93 29.14 14.00
CA ILE A 635 -20.70 28.56 13.48
C ILE A 635 -20.74 27.03 13.59
N LEU A 636 -21.08 26.48 14.76
CA LEU A 636 -21.15 25.02 14.95
C LEU A 636 -22.29 24.40 14.15
N GLY A 637 -23.38 25.14 13.89
CA GLY A 637 -24.45 24.67 13.00
C GLY A 637 -23.99 24.56 11.54
N LYS A 638 -23.15 25.50 11.08
CA LYS A 638 -22.51 25.42 9.74
C LYS A 638 -21.45 24.34 9.71
N LEU A 639 -20.62 24.23 10.75
CA LEU A 639 -19.64 23.17 10.90
C LEU A 639 -20.31 21.78 10.94
N GLU A 640 -21.45 21.61 11.61
CA GLU A 640 -22.19 20.34 11.63
C GLU A 640 -22.57 19.86 10.22
N THR A 641 -22.90 20.77 9.31
CA THR A 641 -23.15 20.40 7.91
C THR A 641 -21.88 19.98 7.15
N ALA A 642 -20.71 20.41 7.63
CA ALA A 642 -19.40 20.20 7.02
C ALA A 642 -18.54 19.11 7.67
N VAL A 643 -18.86 18.63 8.87
CA VAL A 643 -18.13 17.54 9.55
C VAL A 643 -19.02 16.58 10.34
N GLY A 644 -20.32 16.86 10.44
CA GLY A 644 -21.28 16.05 11.19
C GLY A 644 -21.39 16.45 12.66
N ALA A 645 -22.50 16.06 13.29
CA ALA A 645 -22.89 16.53 14.62
C ALA A 645 -21.91 16.14 15.74
N THR A 646 -21.29 14.96 15.65
CA THR A 646 -20.36 14.47 16.68
C THR A 646 -19.12 15.34 16.78
N VAL A 647 -18.49 15.63 15.64
CA VAL A 647 -17.25 16.42 15.57
C VAL A 647 -17.57 17.88 15.91
N ALA A 648 -18.58 18.46 15.26
CA ALA A 648 -18.98 19.84 15.54
C ALA A 648 -19.37 20.07 17.01
N GLY A 649 -20.01 19.09 17.66
CA GLY A 649 -20.37 19.18 19.08
C GLY A 649 -19.21 19.05 20.06
N GLN A 650 -18.04 18.60 19.60
CA GLN A 650 -16.80 18.48 20.40
C GLN A 650 -15.76 19.54 20.04
N SER A 651 -15.89 20.19 18.87
CA SER A 651 -15.07 21.31 18.46
C SER A 651 -15.28 22.55 19.35
N SER A 652 -14.29 23.44 19.37
CA SER A 652 -14.38 24.73 20.06
C SER A 652 -13.91 25.88 19.17
N ILE A 653 -14.60 27.01 19.25
CA ILE A 653 -14.30 28.21 18.45
C ILE A 653 -13.37 29.14 19.22
N GLN A 654 -12.25 29.53 18.61
CA GLN A 654 -11.23 30.42 19.18
C GLN A 654 -11.43 31.88 18.75
N ASN A 655 -11.23 32.17 17.47
CA ASN A 655 -11.35 33.50 16.90
C ASN A 655 -12.39 33.47 15.78
N VAL A 656 -13.06 34.60 15.56
CA VAL A 656 -14.02 34.76 14.46
C VAL A 656 -13.76 36.09 13.78
N TRP A 657 -13.65 36.10 12.47
CA TRP A 657 -13.59 37.28 11.64
C TRP A 657 -14.79 37.30 10.72
N VAL A 658 -15.46 38.45 10.65
CA VAL A 658 -16.60 38.65 9.76
C VAL A 658 -16.32 39.86 8.89
N SER A 659 -16.59 39.75 7.60
CA SER A 659 -16.52 40.86 6.67
C SER A 659 -17.76 40.91 5.77
N GLY A 660 -18.14 42.11 5.34
CA GLY A 660 -19.24 42.26 4.41
C GLY A 660 -19.37 43.67 3.86
N SER A 661 -20.19 43.82 2.82
CA SER A 661 -20.44 45.10 2.17
C SER A 661 -21.93 45.32 1.90
N SER A 662 -22.32 46.57 1.76
CA SER A 662 -23.66 46.99 1.32
C SER A 662 -24.02 46.55 -0.10
N ALA A 663 -23.05 46.08 -0.88
CA ALA A 663 -23.24 45.57 -2.23
C ALA A 663 -23.67 44.09 -2.26
N SER A 664 -23.59 43.38 -1.13
CA SER A 664 -23.97 41.98 -0.98
C SER A 664 -24.97 41.79 0.17
N ASP A 665 -25.91 40.86 -0.01
CA ASP A 665 -26.76 40.40 1.10
C ASP A 665 -26.03 39.36 1.97
N LEU A 666 -24.85 38.90 1.54
CA LEU A 666 -24.01 37.92 2.24
C LEU A 666 -22.86 38.59 3.00
N ALA A 667 -22.50 37.97 4.12
CA ALA A 667 -21.29 38.23 4.88
C ALA A 667 -20.40 36.99 4.87
N GLU A 668 -19.10 37.21 4.75
CA GLU A 668 -18.07 36.18 4.85
C GLU A 668 -17.67 36.03 6.32
N VAL A 669 -17.65 34.80 6.81
CA VAL A 669 -17.24 34.46 8.18
C VAL A 669 -16.08 33.49 8.09
N ASN A 670 -14.98 33.83 8.75
CA ASN A 670 -13.83 32.97 9.01
C ASN A 670 -13.78 32.68 10.50
N ALA A 671 -13.73 31.41 10.91
CA ALA A 671 -13.60 31.04 12.31
C ALA A 671 -12.44 30.07 12.53
N ASP A 672 -11.60 30.34 13.53
CA ASP A 672 -10.61 29.37 14.01
C ASP A 672 -11.33 28.30 14.85
N ILE A 673 -11.34 27.07 14.35
CA ILE A 673 -11.95 25.91 15.00
C ILE A 673 -10.85 25.00 15.53
N THR A 674 -10.83 24.76 16.83
CA THR A 674 -10.08 23.64 17.42
C THR A 674 -10.91 22.38 17.26
N PHE A 675 -10.39 21.41 16.53
CA PHE A 675 -11.03 20.11 16.30
C PHE A 675 -10.65 19.12 17.40
N PRO A 676 -11.55 18.18 17.74
CA PRO A 676 -11.24 17.08 18.65
C PRO A 676 -10.37 16.01 17.97
N ASP A 677 -10.06 14.96 18.71
CA ASP A 677 -9.68 13.67 18.12
C ASP A 677 -10.81 13.22 17.17
N LEU A 678 -10.47 13.07 15.89
CA LEU A 678 -11.39 12.70 14.83
C LEU A 678 -11.61 11.18 14.78
N GLU A 679 -10.80 10.41 15.51
CA GLU A 679 -10.91 8.96 15.55
C GLU A 679 -11.91 8.48 16.60
N THR A 680 -12.57 7.38 16.27
CA THR A 680 -13.48 6.66 17.17
C THR A 680 -13.27 5.17 16.99
N ALA A 681 -13.78 4.35 17.90
CA ALA A 681 -13.72 2.89 17.77
C ALA A 681 -14.39 2.37 16.48
N GLU A 682 -15.34 3.11 15.92
CA GLU A 682 -16.05 2.75 14.68
C GLU A 682 -15.44 3.39 13.42
N ASN A 683 -14.65 4.45 13.57
CA ASN A 683 -14.06 5.21 12.47
C ASN A 683 -12.67 5.74 12.86
N PHE A 684 -11.61 5.04 12.43
CA PHE A 684 -10.21 5.37 12.70
C PHE A 684 -9.36 5.00 11.49
N VAL A 685 -8.13 5.49 11.44
CA VAL A 685 -7.17 5.09 10.40
C VAL A 685 -6.79 3.62 10.61
N ASN A 686 -7.35 2.72 9.79
CA ASN A 686 -6.90 1.35 9.68
C ASN A 686 -5.95 1.26 8.47
N LEU A 687 -4.65 1.16 8.76
CA LEU A 687 -3.59 1.18 7.76
C LEU A 687 -2.61 0.02 7.93
N SER A 688 -2.08 -0.46 6.82
CA SER A 688 -0.86 -1.25 6.74
C SER A 688 0.21 -0.43 6.02
N PHE A 689 1.37 -0.29 6.65
CA PHE A 689 2.52 0.43 6.10
C PHE A 689 3.74 -0.49 6.05
N ASN A 690 4.41 -0.54 4.91
CA ASN A 690 5.58 -1.36 4.68
C ASN A 690 6.79 -0.48 4.37
N ILE A 691 7.96 -0.88 4.88
CA ILE A 691 9.26 -0.38 4.47
C ILE A 691 10.15 -1.58 4.21
N ALA A 692 10.84 -1.58 3.07
CA ALA A 692 11.94 -2.48 2.82
C ALA A 692 13.22 -1.72 2.50
N ALA A 693 14.32 -2.15 3.14
CA ALA A 693 15.63 -1.52 2.99
C ALA A 693 16.77 -2.52 3.21
N GLY A 694 17.91 -2.24 2.57
CA GLY A 694 19.16 -2.91 2.89
C GLY A 694 19.72 -2.40 4.22
N VAL A 695 19.89 -3.28 5.21
CA VAL A 695 20.39 -2.95 6.53
C VAL A 695 21.79 -3.52 6.77
N SER A 696 22.59 -2.78 7.54
CA SER A 696 23.86 -3.25 8.08
C SER A 696 23.83 -3.04 9.59
N LEU A 697 23.38 -4.06 10.32
CA LEU A 697 23.34 -4.04 11.78
C LEU A 697 24.72 -4.44 12.34
N ALA A 698 25.05 -3.94 13.54
CA ALA A 698 26.27 -4.35 14.22
C ALA A 698 26.26 -5.87 14.44
N ASP A 699 27.40 -6.51 14.17
CA ASP A 699 27.58 -7.97 14.29
C ASP A 699 26.69 -8.85 13.38
N MET A 700 26.00 -8.27 12.39
CA MET A 700 25.27 -9.02 11.36
C MET A 700 25.84 -8.78 9.96
N PRO A 701 25.80 -9.78 9.06
CA PRO A 701 26.08 -9.55 7.64
C PRO A 701 25.07 -8.57 7.05
N LYS A 702 25.43 -7.95 5.92
CA LYS A 702 24.51 -7.09 5.17
C LYS A 702 23.24 -7.90 4.86
N ALA A 703 22.09 -7.38 5.28
CA ALA A 703 20.82 -8.06 5.20
C ALA A 703 19.77 -7.18 4.50
N THR A 704 18.70 -7.79 4.03
CA THR A 704 17.50 -7.08 3.58
C THR A 704 16.48 -7.20 4.71
N ALA A 705 15.97 -6.07 5.18
CA ALA A 705 14.90 -6.01 6.18
C ALA A 705 13.62 -5.49 5.53
N VAL A 706 12.50 -6.15 5.79
CA VAL A 706 11.15 -5.73 5.41
C VAL A 706 10.32 -5.63 6.68
N VAL A 707 9.83 -4.45 7.00
CA VAL A 707 9.02 -4.17 8.17
C VAL A 707 7.63 -3.75 7.73
N THR A 708 6.62 -4.45 8.22
CA THR A 708 5.21 -4.15 8.04
C THR A 708 4.63 -3.71 9.38
N LEU A 709 4.04 -2.52 9.42
CA LEU A 709 3.26 -2.00 10.54
C LEU A 709 1.79 -2.06 10.15
N THR A 710 0.96 -2.69 10.97
CA THR A 710 -0.47 -2.81 10.73
C THR A 710 -1.22 -2.26 11.92
N ARG A 711 -2.18 -1.36 11.68
CA ARG A 711 -3.11 -0.86 12.69
C ARG A 711 -4.51 -1.38 12.39
N SER A 712 -4.89 -2.47 13.06
CA SER A 712 -6.17 -3.15 12.88
C SER A 712 -7.23 -2.70 13.88
N THR A 713 -6.84 -2.07 15.00
CA THR A 713 -7.74 -1.51 16.00
C THR A 713 -7.35 -0.08 16.35
N LEU A 714 -8.26 0.69 16.98
CA LEU A 714 -8.00 2.10 17.34
C LEU A 714 -6.70 2.26 18.14
N ASN A 715 -6.45 1.38 19.12
CA ASN A 715 -5.28 1.47 20.00
C ASN A 715 -4.34 0.27 19.86
N GLY A 716 -4.45 -0.51 18.79
CA GLY A 716 -3.73 -1.77 18.65
C GLY A 716 -3.36 -2.07 17.21
N GLY A 717 -2.56 -3.11 17.05
CA GLY A 717 -1.94 -3.45 15.78
C GLY A 717 -0.78 -4.42 15.94
N SER A 718 0.02 -4.51 14.88
CA SER A 718 1.16 -5.40 14.79
C SER A 718 2.33 -4.77 14.04
N VAL A 719 3.52 -5.29 14.35
CA VAL A 719 4.75 -5.06 13.61
C VAL A 719 5.28 -6.42 13.20
N LEU A 720 5.44 -6.66 11.90
CA LEU A 720 6.05 -7.84 11.31
C LEU A 720 7.35 -7.44 10.60
N ALA A 721 8.48 -7.88 11.14
CA ALA A 721 9.80 -7.68 10.55
C ALA A 721 10.34 -8.99 9.97
N ASN A 722 10.73 -8.99 8.70
CA ASN A 722 11.46 -10.07 8.06
C ASN A 722 12.87 -9.59 7.76
N VAL A 723 13.89 -10.35 8.17
CA VAL A 723 15.28 -10.03 7.84
C VAL A 723 15.95 -11.25 7.26
N SER A 724 16.53 -11.07 6.07
CA SER A 724 17.15 -12.13 5.29
C SER A 724 18.59 -11.76 4.95
N TRP A 725 19.50 -12.72 5.07
CA TRP A 725 20.90 -12.61 4.66
C TRP A 725 21.44 -13.94 4.13
N ASP A 726 22.69 -13.93 3.66
CA ASP A 726 23.44 -15.13 3.28
C ASP A 726 23.74 -15.98 4.52
N GLY A 727 22.78 -16.83 4.89
CA GLY A 727 22.83 -17.65 6.11
C GLY A 727 21.47 -17.91 6.77
N GLY A 728 20.41 -17.21 6.36
CA GLY A 728 19.05 -17.51 6.82
C GLY A 728 18.06 -16.37 6.61
N SER A 729 16.78 -16.68 6.83
CA SER A 729 15.67 -15.74 6.75
C SER A 729 14.79 -15.96 7.98
N TYR A 730 14.52 -14.89 8.70
CA TYR A 730 13.78 -14.96 9.96
C TYR A 730 12.72 -13.87 9.99
N SER A 731 11.67 -14.12 10.77
CA SER A 731 10.52 -13.26 10.91
C SER A 731 10.23 -13.03 12.39
N LEU A 732 9.95 -11.78 12.76
CA LEU A 732 9.51 -11.37 14.09
C LEU A 732 8.18 -10.62 13.96
N LYS A 733 7.11 -11.14 14.56
CA LYS A 733 5.84 -10.45 14.73
C LYS A 733 5.68 -10.06 16.20
N VAL A 734 5.31 -8.80 16.44
CA VAL A 734 4.86 -8.30 17.74
C VAL A 734 3.49 -7.69 17.52
N SER A 735 2.52 -8.00 18.38
CA SER A 735 1.13 -7.53 18.21
C SER A 735 0.43 -7.31 19.56
N THR A 736 -0.57 -6.43 19.56
CA THR A 736 -1.41 -6.15 20.71
C THR A 736 -2.74 -5.54 20.25
N ASP A 737 -3.83 -5.87 20.94
CA ASP A 737 -5.15 -5.33 20.58
C ASP A 737 -5.42 -3.93 21.20
N GLU A 738 -4.66 -3.56 22.25
CA GLU A 738 -4.88 -2.34 23.05
C GLU A 738 -3.60 -1.93 23.81
N LEU A 739 -2.83 -1.02 23.21
CA LEU A 739 -1.60 -0.44 23.78
C LEU A 739 -1.85 0.44 25.01
N ASN A 740 -3.03 1.07 25.11
CA ASN A 740 -3.32 2.03 26.18
C ASN A 740 -3.95 1.38 27.42
N ALA A 741 -4.06 0.05 27.45
CA ALA A 741 -4.46 -0.68 28.66
C ALA A 741 -3.47 -0.47 29.81
N GLU A 742 -3.94 -0.60 31.05
CA GLU A 742 -3.06 -0.50 32.24
C GLU A 742 -1.94 -1.56 32.22
N ASN A 743 -2.23 -2.73 31.64
CA ASN A 743 -1.29 -3.83 31.41
C ASN A 743 -1.57 -4.39 30.01
N PRO A 744 -0.99 -3.83 28.93
CA PRO A 744 -1.23 -4.32 27.58
C PRO A 744 -0.71 -5.75 27.46
N GLU A 745 -1.54 -6.62 26.89
CA GLU A 745 -1.12 -7.97 26.50
C GLU A 745 -0.46 -7.87 25.13
N VAL A 746 0.77 -8.37 25.04
CA VAL A 746 1.60 -8.33 23.83
C VAL A 746 1.92 -9.77 23.43
N SER A 747 1.61 -10.09 22.18
CA SER A 747 1.94 -11.35 21.54
C SER A 747 3.18 -11.19 20.68
N LEU A 748 4.13 -12.11 20.83
CA LEU A 748 5.37 -12.21 20.07
C LEU A 748 5.42 -13.56 19.36
N ALA A 749 5.79 -13.55 18.08
CA ALA A 749 6.14 -14.75 17.34
C ALA A 749 7.45 -14.52 16.60
N PHE A 750 8.39 -15.46 16.71
CA PHE A 750 9.65 -15.46 15.97
C PHE A 750 9.79 -16.78 15.22
N TRP A 751 9.98 -16.76 13.90
CA TRP A 751 10.03 -17.99 13.09
C TRP A 751 10.96 -17.89 11.89
N ASN A 752 11.18 -19.02 11.21
CA ASN A 752 11.87 -19.07 9.92
C ASN A 752 11.17 -20.03 8.93
N PRO A 753 11.51 -19.99 7.62
CA PRO A 753 10.97 -20.89 6.61
C PRO A 753 11.35 -22.38 6.77
N GLN A 754 12.30 -22.70 7.67
CA GLN A 754 12.71 -24.08 7.99
C GLN A 754 11.85 -24.74 9.09
N GLY A 755 10.78 -24.05 9.55
CA GLY A 755 9.80 -24.61 10.47
C GLY A 755 10.11 -24.41 11.95
N PHE A 756 11.11 -23.59 12.31
CA PHE A 756 11.37 -23.19 13.70
C PHE A 756 10.45 -22.04 14.07
N ARG A 757 9.79 -22.11 15.23
CA ARG A 757 8.86 -21.08 15.70
C ARG A 757 8.86 -20.95 17.22
N LEU A 758 8.98 -19.74 17.73
CA LEU A 758 8.79 -19.36 19.12
C LEU A 758 7.57 -18.46 19.19
N GLU A 759 6.62 -18.77 20.07
CA GLU A 759 5.46 -17.93 20.35
C GLU A 759 5.39 -17.63 21.84
N ALA A 760 5.14 -16.38 22.19
CA ALA A 760 4.94 -15.97 23.57
C ALA A 760 3.91 -14.85 23.68
N VAL A 761 3.11 -14.89 24.73
CA VAL A 761 2.18 -13.82 25.11
C VAL A 761 2.55 -13.37 26.51
N GLY A 762 2.66 -12.07 26.71
CA GLY A 762 3.02 -11.51 28.00
C GLY A 762 2.43 -10.13 28.24
N SER A 763 2.62 -9.65 29.47
CA SER A 763 2.26 -8.29 29.85
C SER A 763 3.31 -7.69 30.76
N GLU A 764 3.55 -6.40 30.61
CA GLU A 764 4.55 -5.66 31.38
C GLU A 764 3.90 -4.51 32.16
N THR A 765 4.49 -4.21 33.32
CA THR A 765 4.20 -2.99 34.09
C THR A 765 5.47 -2.17 34.24
N ALA A 766 5.37 -0.96 34.80
CA ALA A 766 6.53 -0.21 35.27
C ALA A 766 7.44 -0.97 36.27
N SER A 767 6.95 -2.07 36.86
CA SER A 767 7.69 -2.97 37.75
C SER A 767 8.42 -4.12 37.03
N GLY A 768 8.31 -4.21 35.70
CA GLY A 768 8.79 -5.29 34.85
C GLY A 768 7.69 -6.24 34.38
N VAL A 769 8.11 -7.31 33.68
CA VAL A 769 7.23 -8.35 33.11
C VAL A 769 6.41 -9.04 34.21
N GLN A 770 5.08 -8.94 34.09
CA GLN A 770 4.11 -9.54 35.03
C GLN A 770 3.78 -10.97 34.65
N SER A 771 3.58 -11.22 33.36
CA SER A 771 3.21 -12.53 32.82
C SER A 771 3.92 -12.78 31.49
N LEU A 772 4.23 -14.04 31.23
CA LEU A 772 4.83 -14.54 30.00
C LEU A 772 4.54 -16.03 29.93
N THR A 773 3.86 -16.44 28.88
CA THR A 773 3.57 -17.85 28.58
C THR A 773 3.69 -18.06 27.08
N GLY A 774 4.17 -19.23 26.65
CA GLY A 774 4.36 -19.48 25.23
C GLY A 774 4.83 -20.90 24.96
N ASN A 775 5.01 -21.21 23.68
CA ASN A 775 5.45 -22.53 23.22
C ASN A 775 6.55 -22.37 22.15
N VAL A 776 7.34 -23.42 21.97
CA VAL A 776 8.38 -23.50 20.94
C VAL A 776 8.18 -24.72 20.07
N PHE A 777 8.29 -24.55 18.75
CA PHE A 777 7.96 -25.56 17.76
C PHE A 777 9.10 -25.79 16.76
N VAL A 778 9.21 -27.04 16.30
CA VAL A 778 10.02 -27.43 15.14
C VAL A 778 9.14 -28.24 14.21
N ASN A 779 8.91 -27.76 12.98
CA ASN A 779 8.03 -28.38 11.99
C ASN A 779 6.62 -28.67 12.54
N GLY A 780 6.09 -27.74 13.36
CA GLY A 780 4.78 -27.87 14.01
C GLY A 780 4.75 -28.81 15.23
N GLU A 781 5.83 -29.51 15.55
CA GLU A 781 5.95 -30.29 16.78
C GLU A 781 6.34 -29.38 17.94
N ASP A 782 5.54 -29.38 19.00
CA ASP A 782 5.84 -28.71 20.27
C ASP A 782 7.02 -29.40 20.97
N ILE A 783 8.10 -28.66 21.19
CA ILE A 783 9.32 -29.15 21.82
C ILE A 783 9.62 -28.49 23.17
N GLY A 784 8.75 -27.60 23.68
CA GLY A 784 8.97 -26.89 24.94
C GLY A 784 8.10 -25.66 25.17
N ASP A 785 8.23 -25.08 26.37
CA ASP A 785 7.41 -23.98 26.86
C ASP A 785 8.24 -22.71 27.15
N VAL A 786 7.65 -21.54 26.95
CA VAL A 786 8.15 -20.24 27.42
C VAL A 786 7.43 -19.87 28.72
N GLU A 787 8.18 -19.55 29.78
CA GLU A 787 7.61 -19.18 31.09
C GLU A 787 8.44 -18.14 31.85
N LEU A 788 7.82 -17.46 32.82
CA LEU A 788 8.53 -16.66 33.82
C LEU A 788 8.95 -17.52 35.02
N ARG A 789 10.26 -17.64 35.24
CA ARG A 789 10.82 -18.32 36.42
C ARG A 789 11.56 -17.32 37.30
N ASN A 790 10.99 -17.03 38.48
CA ASN A 790 11.51 -16.02 39.43
C ASN A 790 11.67 -14.62 38.81
N GLY A 791 10.76 -14.23 37.91
CA GLY A 791 10.82 -12.93 37.21
C GLY A 791 11.77 -12.90 36.02
N VAL A 792 12.34 -14.03 35.61
CA VAL A 792 13.21 -14.15 34.43
C VAL A 792 12.50 -14.97 33.35
N PRO A 793 12.36 -14.45 32.12
CA PRO A 793 11.91 -15.20 30.95
C PRO A 793 12.84 -16.38 30.64
N VAL A 794 12.30 -17.60 30.61
CA VAL A 794 13.05 -18.83 30.29
C VAL A 794 12.30 -19.69 29.30
N ILE A 795 13.05 -20.44 28.49
CA ILE A 795 12.53 -21.54 27.69
C ILE A 795 12.84 -22.84 28.42
N THR A 796 11.85 -23.73 28.51
CA THR A 796 11.94 -25.02 29.18
C THR A 796 11.69 -26.15 28.18
N TYR A 797 12.68 -27.02 28.01
CA TYR A 797 12.60 -28.16 27.10
C TYR A 797 12.47 -29.47 27.88
N PRO A 798 11.39 -30.26 27.68
CA PRO A 798 11.34 -31.64 28.13
C PRO A 798 12.30 -32.50 27.30
N ASN A 799 13.32 -33.09 27.93
CA ASN A 799 14.29 -33.98 27.28
C ASN A 799 14.45 -35.30 28.06
N GLY A 800 13.49 -36.20 27.90
CA GLY A 800 13.46 -37.48 28.63
C GLY A 800 13.16 -37.29 30.12
N GLU A 801 14.07 -37.74 30.99
CA GLU A 801 13.97 -37.52 32.46
C GLU A 801 14.58 -36.17 32.90
N GLU A 802 15.28 -35.48 32.00
CA GLU A 802 15.92 -34.19 32.29
C GLU A 802 15.13 -33.04 31.66
N THR A 803 15.13 -31.90 32.35
CA THR A 803 14.56 -30.65 31.85
C THR A 803 15.70 -29.69 31.59
N VAL A 804 15.86 -29.29 30.33
CA VAL A 804 16.85 -28.27 29.93
C VAL A 804 16.18 -26.90 29.99
N PHE A 805 16.92 -25.89 30.44
CA PHE A 805 16.43 -24.52 30.54
C PHE A 805 17.46 -23.54 30.01
N GLU A 806 17.01 -22.50 29.33
CA GLU A 806 17.82 -21.35 28.93
C GLU A 806 17.04 -20.04 29.11
N THR A 807 17.74 -18.90 29.21
CA THR A 807 17.07 -17.59 29.30
C THR A 807 16.58 -17.16 27.94
N LEU A 808 15.43 -16.48 27.84
CA LEU A 808 14.99 -15.96 26.55
C LEU A 808 15.87 -14.78 26.07
N PHE A 809 16.31 -13.95 27.02
CA PHE A 809 17.17 -12.78 26.82
C PHE A 809 18.56 -12.96 27.43
#